data_AF-A0AAD8DNA9-F1
#
_entry.id   AF-A0AAD8DNA9-F1
#
_cell.length_a   1.000
_cell.length_b   1.000
_cell.length_c   1.000
_cell.angle_alpha   90.00
_cell.angle_beta   90.00
_cell.angle_gamma   90.00
#
_symmetry.space_group_name_H-M   'P 1'
#
loop_
_entity.id
_entity.type
_entity.pdbx_description
1 polymer ?
#
loop_
_entity_poly.entity_id
_entity_poly.type
_entity_poly.pdbx_seq_one_letter_code
_entity_poly.pdbx_strand_id
1 'polypeptide(L)'
;MDISYDNEVAKQCYKCDQTVLSNLNIVCNASNKTVILWNQFQIFVYENLEFETTVLTLLPTFQVNSLLIAGNYLVCLDCSGNIHTTSLKLKTTGPKSLKYSFQPRELSIVASTLYDVDNALCLKYEADSYFLCLHKINNEFSLVKNVILIYEEHLPLIQTQDKCILTVHPLPENLVENLKKVFKSEDLNIRNKHSLIIVTFDKINVYGCLFSSKMTEEHVPLVKLYSCPSEISSIQVIESGELNILIGLNIGTIVRLSLKDLDTPQIIHLNIAIHKLLTYKDAIIYTDGKSMWKAENLISKDIKFNQFFVKHVKDFNRIGGQIICTTFMDLIYKFSLDDAGSYLKQESTEEYFSAEKLLNNTEYLQKIMDEVKKNAILIKTLTKEKDYITALSLSNRQDIMDSIINHKVIVYENYEDAITENSKAILTDEFSKYFDKESFFFLIKITSTSEHKLSNILSNSLGDLKVHLTLATSSKIIRTTSIKVTDLKKISFLIPLKNTELDFTEMNVHTKIMSNIPGALDTKQKIWTTLYRKHVTLHSEHFITFNLNLNRQLCLKNMDEPLEKLILQTEVNQYGNLFEFDDASQKSVSKEWKMFVRLPENYEEVFRKKDLTKHLTSKKVNYFLQQFTSEEFLKSKSNLIFSIGSEKVKIEIYNDSFSSPLLKLSSSNIKIVLNIRNFLSDLIYCVFANFAPGKEFINLSSYATVENLQKAVRKCITGSSEEDMEPLIEQFERNVIGVLPI
;
A
#
# COMPACT_ATOMS: atom_id res chain seq x y z
N MET A 1 -68.90 1.67 2.33
CA MET A 1 -69.23 3.10 2.37
C MET A 1 -68.00 3.76 2.94
N ASP A 2 -67.16 4.49 2.21
CA ASP A 2 -67.38 5.27 1.00
C ASP A 2 -66.34 5.01 -0.09
N ILE A 3 -66.81 5.08 -1.33
CA ILE A 3 -65.98 5.15 -2.52
C ILE A 3 -65.48 6.60 -2.61
N SER A 4 -64.19 6.81 -2.42
CA SER A 4 -63.48 7.94 -3.01
C SER A 4 -62.50 7.40 -4.05
N TYR A 5 -63.01 7.19 -5.26
CA TYR A 5 -62.18 7.34 -6.47
C TYR A 5 -61.81 8.81 -6.55
N ASP A 6 -60.60 9.13 -6.11
CA ASP A 6 -59.83 10.29 -6.56
C ASP A 6 -58.46 10.19 -5.88
N ASN A 7 -57.47 9.68 -6.61
CA ASN A 7 -56.07 10.01 -6.43
C ASN A 7 -55.38 9.63 -7.74
N GLU A 8 -55.24 10.61 -8.63
CA GLU A 8 -54.22 10.53 -9.68
C GLU A 8 -52.93 10.05 -9.01
N VAL A 9 -52.38 8.93 -9.47
CA VAL A 9 -51.19 8.32 -8.87
C VAL A 9 -50.00 9.24 -9.14
N ALA A 10 -49.77 10.22 -8.27
CA ALA A 10 -48.77 11.27 -8.43
C ALA A 10 -47.32 10.76 -8.39
N LYS A 11 -47.13 9.52 -7.91
CA LYS A 11 -45.84 8.82 -7.86
C LYS A 11 -45.96 7.44 -8.48
N GLN A 12 -45.20 7.21 -9.53
CA GLN A 12 -45.15 5.93 -10.21
C GLN A 12 -43.73 5.39 -10.15
N CYS A 13 -43.61 4.09 -9.85
CA CYS A 13 -42.34 3.36 -9.84
C CYS A 13 -42.49 2.18 -10.80
N TYR A 14 -41.58 2.09 -11.75
CA TYR A 14 -41.52 1.05 -12.74
C TYR A 14 -40.20 0.32 -12.62
N LYS A 15 -40.24 -0.97 -12.94
CA LYS A 15 -39.03 -1.75 -13.20
C LYS A 15 -38.98 -2.01 -14.69
N CYS A 16 -37.81 -1.86 -15.31
CA CYS A 16 -37.63 -2.19 -16.72
C CYS A 16 -38.07 -3.64 -16.94
N ASP A 17 -38.92 -3.85 -17.95
CA ASP A 17 -39.46 -5.14 -18.40
C ASP A 17 -38.38 -6.03 -19.03
N GLN A 18 -37.24 -5.44 -19.42
CA GLN A 18 -36.10 -6.10 -20.01
C GLN A 18 -34.97 -6.33 -19.00
N THR A 19 -34.08 -7.29 -19.30
CA THR A 19 -32.86 -7.50 -18.50
C THR A 19 -31.84 -6.39 -18.75
N VAL A 20 -31.60 -5.60 -17.72
CA VAL A 20 -30.66 -4.47 -17.74
C VAL A 20 -29.25 -4.97 -17.44
N LEU A 21 -28.32 -4.76 -18.37
CA LEU A 21 -26.90 -5.18 -18.24
C LEU A 21 -26.05 -4.18 -17.43
N SER A 22 -26.50 -2.93 -17.34
CA SER A 22 -25.83 -1.85 -16.63
C SER A 22 -26.81 -0.71 -16.35
N ASN A 23 -26.52 0.14 -15.36
CA ASN A 23 -27.42 1.20 -14.94
C ASN A 23 -27.81 2.13 -16.09
N LEU A 24 -29.08 2.49 -16.13
CA LEU A 24 -29.69 3.24 -17.22
C LEU A 24 -29.53 4.77 -17.03
N ASN A 25 -29.11 5.43 -18.09
CA ASN A 25 -29.20 6.87 -18.32
C ASN A 25 -30.52 7.22 -19.04
N ILE A 26 -30.90 8.49 -19.04
CA ILE A 26 -32.18 8.95 -19.59
C ILE A 26 -31.99 10.11 -20.56
N VAL A 27 -32.53 9.96 -21.77
CA VAL A 27 -32.69 11.04 -22.73
C VAL A 27 -34.16 11.11 -23.14
N CYS A 28 -34.70 12.32 -23.21
CA CYS A 28 -36.10 12.55 -23.51
C CYS A 28 -36.25 13.49 -24.70
N ASN A 29 -37.20 13.21 -25.58
CA ASN A 29 -37.66 14.17 -26.58
C ASN A 29 -39.06 14.68 -26.20
N ALA A 30 -39.14 15.97 -25.87
CA ALA A 30 -40.38 16.60 -25.47
C ALA A 30 -41.40 16.69 -26.63
N SER A 31 -40.94 16.77 -27.89
CA SER A 31 -41.83 17.00 -29.03
C SER A 31 -42.72 15.79 -29.37
N ASN A 32 -42.21 14.58 -29.15
CA ASN A 32 -42.90 13.32 -29.46
C ASN A 32 -43.18 12.47 -28.20
N LYS A 33 -42.89 13.00 -27.00
CA LYS A 33 -43.02 12.30 -25.71
C LYS A 33 -42.29 10.94 -25.67
N THR A 34 -41.21 10.80 -26.44
CA THR A 34 -40.36 9.61 -26.43
C THR A 34 -39.34 9.70 -25.30
N VAL A 35 -39.23 8.63 -24.52
CA VAL A 35 -38.22 8.46 -23.48
C VAL A 35 -37.30 7.33 -23.89
N ILE A 36 -36.00 7.60 -23.89
CA ILE A 36 -34.98 6.61 -24.16
C ILE A 36 -34.21 6.35 -22.87
N LEU A 37 -34.27 5.10 -22.41
CA LEU A 37 -33.42 4.60 -21.34
C LEU A 37 -32.28 3.82 -21.96
N TRP A 38 -31.04 4.15 -21.61
CA TRP A 38 -29.89 3.55 -22.29
C TRP A 38 -28.71 3.34 -21.35
N ASN A 39 -27.86 2.39 -21.69
CA ASN A 39 -26.54 2.22 -21.08
C ASN A 39 -25.52 1.96 -22.20
N GLN A 40 -24.27 1.66 -21.82
CA GLN A 40 -23.20 1.41 -22.78
C GLN A 40 -23.48 0.24 -23.75
N PHE A 41 -24.42 -0.66 -23.45
CA PHE A 41 -24.69 -1.87 -24.25
C PHE A 41 -26.11 -1.96 -24.83
N GLN A 42 -27.07 -1.20 -24.31
CA GLN A 42 -28.50 -1.37 -24.59
C GLN A 42 -29.20 -0.02 -24.66
N ILE A 43 -30.18 0.08 -25.55
CA ILE A 43 -31.05 1.25 -25.69
C ILE A 43 -32.50 0.76 -25.73
N PHE A 44 -33.32 1.29 -24.84
CA PHE A 44 -34.74 1.00 -24.70
C PHE A 44 -35.54 2.25 -25.02
N VAL A 45 -36.48 2.13 -25.96
CA VAL A 45 -37.34 3.23 -26.41
C VAL A 45 -38.75 3.02 -25.87
N TYR A 46 -39.25 4.03 -25.18
CA TYR A 46 -40.61 4.13 -24.65
C TYR A 46 -41.32 5.31 -25.30
N GLU A 47 -42.58 5.14 -25.67
CA GLU A 47 -43.42 6.21 -26.22
C GLU A 47 -44.51 6.59 -25.20
N ASN A 48 -45.08 7.79 -25.35
CA ASN A 48 -46.20 8.29 -24.54
C ASN A 48 -45.98 8.32 -23.02
N LEU A 49 -44.72 8.25 -22.55
CA LEU A 49 -44.37 8.17 -21.12
C LEU A 49 -44.93 6.93 -20.41
N GLU A 50 -45.14 5.84 -21.15
CA GLU A 50 -45.56 4.53 -20.65
C GLU A 50 -44.34 3.62 -20.53
N PHE A 51 -44.08 3.11 -19.32
CA PHE A 51 -42.90 2.28 -19.01
C PHE A 51 -43.24 0.79 -18.84
N GLU A 52 -44.46 0.39 -19.19
CA GLU A 52 -44.93 -1.00 -19.02
C GLU A 52 -44.32 -1.95 -20.05
N THR A 53 -44.15 -1.48 -21.29
CA THR A 53 -43.58 -2.27 -22.38
C THR A 53 -42.63 -1.42 -23.22
N THR A 54 -41.42 -1.93 -23.49
CA THR A 54 -40.51 -1.30 -24.46
C THR A 54 -41.09 -1.39 -25.86
N VAL A 55 -41.19 -0.25 -26.55
CA VAL A 55 -41.63 -0.19 -27.96
C VAL A 55 -40.54 -0.71 -28.89
N LEU A 56 -39.27 -0.40 -28.57
CA LEU A 56 -38.11 -0.84 -29.34
C LEU A 56 -36.92 -1.06 -28.41
N THR A 57 -36.25 -2.20 -28.57
CA THR A 57 -34.99 -2.51 -27.91
C THR A 57 -33.89 -2.61 -28.97
N LEU A 58 -32.83 -1.82 -28.80
CA LEU A 58 -31.65 -1.84 -29.66
C LEU A 58 -30.46 -2.34 -28.84
N LEU A 59 -29.77 -3.34 -29.40
CA LEU A 59 -28.53 -3.90 -28.87
C LEU A 59 -27.40 -3.50 -29.83
N PRO A 60 -26.77 -2.32 -29.64
CA PRO A 60 -25.64 -1.91 -30.48
C PRO A 60 -24.48 -2.91 -30.38
N THR A 61 -23.77 -3.10 -31.50
CA THR A 61 -22.53 -3.90 -31.55
C THR A 61 -21.31 -3.15 -31.02
N PHE A 62 -21.49 -1.90 -30.61
CA PHE A 62 -20.48 -0.98 -30.10
C PHE A 62 -20.90 -0.42 -28.74
N GLN A 63 -19.95 0.12 -27.98
CA GLN A 63 -20.23 0.77 -26.70
C GLN A 63 -20.68 2.21 -26.90
N VAL A 64 -21.86 2.56 -26.37
CA VAL A 64 -22.44 3.90 -26.47
C VAL A 64 -21.81 4.81 -25.41
N ASN A 65 -21.20 5.92 -25.84
CA ASN A 65 -20.66 6.98 -24.98
C ASN A 65 -21.70 8.09 -24.73
N SER A 66 -22.33 8.61 -25.79
CA SER A 66 -23.37 9.64 -25.68
C SER A 66 -24.51 9.40 -26.65
N LEU A 67 -25.71 9.88 -26.32
CA LEU A 67 -26.92 9.66 -27.09
C LEU A 67 -27.72 10.96 -27.22
N LEU A 68 -28.09 11.31 -28.46
CA LEU A 68 -28.95 12.44 -28.79
C LEU A 68 -30.20 11.95 -29.50
N ILE A 69 -31.32 12.61 -29.22
CA ILE A 69 -32.60 12.35 -29.88
C ILE A 69 -33.13 13.67 -30.47
N ALA A 70 -33.42 13.66 -31.76
CA ALA A 70 -33.95 14.82 -32.46
C ALA A 70 -35.02 14.38 -33.46
N GLY A 71 -36.25 14.87 -33.27
CA GLY A 71 -37.40 14.45 -34.07
C GLY A 71 -37.58 12.92 -34.03
N ASN A 72 -37.36 12.27 -35.17
CA ASN A 72 -37.49 10.82 -35.35
C ASN A 72 -36.14 10.12 -35.54
N TYR A 73 -35.03 10.76 -35.19
CA TYR A 73 -33.69 10.18 -35.31
C TYR A 73 -33.03 10.03 -33.96
N LEU A 74 -32.33 8.92 -33.82
CA LEU A 74 -31.46 8.59 -32.71
C LEU A 74 -30.02 8.66 -33.21
N VAL A 75 -29.17 9.42 -32.52
CA VAL A 75 -27.76 9.62 -32.84
C VAL A 75 -26.94 9.13 -31.65
N CYS A 76 -26.04 8.18 -31.87
CA CYS A 76 -25.20 7.58 -30.85
C CYS A 76 -23.72 7.85 -31.16
N LEU A 77 -22.97 8.40 -30.21
CA LEU A 77 -21.51 8.50 -30.25
C LEU A 77 -20.93 7.27 -29.54
N ASP A 78 -20.00 6.55 -30.18
CA ASP A 78 -19.28 5.45 -29.55
C ASP A 78 -17.99 5.91 -28.85
N CYS A 79 -17.41 5.03 -28.02
CA CYS A 79 -16.16 5.32 -27.30
C CYS A 79 -14.92 5.43 -28.21
N SER A 80 -15.04 5.11 -29.51
CA SER A 80 -13.97 5.29 -30.51
C SER A 80 -14.09 6.62 -31.25
N GLY A 81 -15.13 7.41 -30.93
CA GLY A 81 -15.38 8.72 -31.53
C GLY A 81 -16.11 8.65 -32.88
N ASN A 82 -16.86 7.57 -33.14
CA ASN A 82 -17.71 7.43 -34.33
C ASN A 82 -19.18 7.73 -33.98
N ILE A 83 -19.90 8.33 -34.93
CA ILE A 83 -21.33 8.59 -34.83
C ILE A 83 -22.13 7.54 -35.60
N HIS A 84 -23.21 7.05 -34.99
CA HIS A 84 -24.16 6.10 -35.54
C HIS A 84 -25.55 6.70 -35.52
N THR A 85 -26.30 6.65 -36.63
CA THR A 85 -27.66 7.19 -36.69
C THR A 85 -28.71 6.14 -37.04
N THR A 86 -29.93 6.28 -36.50
CA THR A 86 -31.06 5.42 -36.88
C THR A 86 -32.39 6.15 -36.81
N SER A 87 -33.31 5.77 -37.70
CA SER A 87 -34.67 6.32 -37.71
C SER A 87 -35.62 5.53 -36.83
N LEU A 88 -36.27 6.26 -35.93
CA LEU A 88 -37.31 5.77 -35.02
C LEU A 88 -38.67 5.62 -35.70
N LYS A 89 -38.87 5.99 -36.98
CA LYS A 89 -40.16 5.81 -37.68
C LYS A 89 -40.61 4.34 -37.69
N LEU A 90 -41.61 4.00 -36.87
CA LEU A 90 -42.19 2.67 -36.73
C LEU A 90 -43.15 2.40 -37.89
N LYS A 91 -42.68 1.78 -38.97
CA LYS A 91 -43.57 1.25 -40.04
C LYS A 91 -43.58 -0.27 -40.17
N THR A 92 -42.72 -1.01 -39.46
CA THR A 92 -42.69 -2.48 -39.49
C THR A 92 -42.08 -3.06 -38.22
N THR A 93 -42.74 -4.09 -37.66
CA THR A 93 -42.34 -4.96 -36.53
C THR A 93 -41.22 -5.95 -36.91
N GLY A 94 -40.17 -5.47 -37.57
CA GLY A 94 -38.96 -6.25 -37.83
C GLY A 94 -37.81 -5.82 -36.91
N PRO A 95 -36.85 -6.70 -36.58
CA PRO A 95 -35.66 -6.33 -35.82
C PRO A 95 -34.88 -5.27 -36.61
N LYS A 96 -35.00 -4.00 -36.20
CA LYS A 96 -34.22 -2.91 -36.80
C LYS A 96 -32.78 -3.04 -36.30
N SER A 97 -31.92 -3.68 -37.09
CA SER A 97 -30.48 -3.49 -36.92
C SER A 97 -30.16 -2.01 -37.09
N LEU A 98 -29.39 -1.42 -36.17
CA LEU A 98 -28.72 -0.13 -36.39
C LEU A 98 -27.93 -0.26 -37.71
N LYS A 99 -28.45 0.35 -38.79
CA LYS A 99 -27.77 0.31 -40.08
C LYS A 99 -26.60 1.29 -40.01
N TYR A 100 -25.40 0.77 -40.24
CA TYR A 100 -24.21 1.55 -40.57
C TYR A 100 -24.57 2.60 -41.60
N SER A 101 -24.53 3.86 -41.20
CA SER A 101 -24.81 5.01 -42.04
C SER A 101 -23.57 5.88 -42.06
N PHE A 102 -22.74 5.66 -43.09
CA PHE A 102 -21.75 6.57 -43.68
C PHE A 102 -20.23 6.41 -43.40
N GLN A 103 -19.49 7.06 -44.31
CA GLN A 103 -18.13 6.85 -44.80
C GLN A 103 -17.00 7.10 -43.78
N PRO A 104 -15.76 6.59 -44.03
CA PRO A 104 -14.59 6.71 -43.14
C PRO A 104 -14.03 8.13 -42.90
N ARG A 105 -14.83 9.20 -43.04
CA ARG A 105 -14.39 10.61 -42.95
C ARG A 105 -14.76 11.33 -41.63
N GLU A 106 -15.56 10.71 -40.76
CA GLU A 106 -16.03 11.31 -39.48
C GLU A 106 -15.50 10.54 -38.26
N LEU A 107 -14.17 10.37 -38.21
CA LEU A 107 -13.46 9.82 -37.06
C LEU A 107 -13.09 10.93 -36.07
N SER A 108 -12.82 10.56 -34.83
CA SER A 108 -12.26 11.44 -33.77
C SER A 108 -13.22 12.51 -33.23
N ILE A 109 -14.52 12.21 -33.17
CA ILE A 109 -15.51 13.06 -32.47
C ILE A 109 -15.40 12.79 -30.97
N VAL A 110 -15.32 13.88 -30.19
CA VAL A 110 -15.06 13.85 -28.75
C VAL A 110 -16.34 14.09 -27.95
N ALA A 111 -17.18 14.99 -28.44
CA ALA A 111 -18.46 15.33 -27.82
C ALA A 111 -19.48 15.74 -28.89
N SER A 112 -20.76 15.51 -28.61
CA SER A 112 -21.86 15.92 -29.49
C SER A 112 -23.02 16.47 -28.68
N THR A 113 -23.72 17.47 -29.22
CA THR A 113 -24.93 18.03 -28.63
C THR A 113 -25.86 18.54 -29.73
N LEU A 114 -27.12 18.82 -29.39
CA LEU A 114 -28.07 19.39 -30.34
C LEU A 114 -27.80 20.88 -30.53
N TYR A 115 -27.69 21.33 -31.78
CA TYR A 115 -27.60 22.74 -32.11
C TYR A 115 -28.99 23.36 -32.28
N ASP A 116 -29.84 22.67 -33.03
CA ASP A 116 -31.26 22.96 -33.19
C ASP A 116 -32.03 21.64 -33.39
N VAL A 117 -33.29 21.71 -33.82
CA VAL A 117 -34.15 20.52 -33.99
C VAL A 117 -33.66 19.58 -35.09
N ASP A 118 -32.94 20.10 -36.09
CA ASP A 118 -32.53 19.36 -37.28
C ASP A 118 -31.01 19.16 -37.38
N ASN A 119 -30.22 19.83 -36.54
CA ASN A 119 -28.77 19.86 -36.62
C ASN A 119 -28.10 19.49 -35.29
N ALA A 120 -27.02 18.72 -35.37
CA ALA A 120 -26.14 18.37 -34.26
C ALA A 120 -24.82 19.13 -34.40
N LEU A 121 -24.30 19.64 -33.27
CA LEU A 121 -22.96 20.20 -33.17
C LEU A 121 -22.02 19.15 -32.57
N CYS A 122 -20.93 18.87 -33.27
CA CYS A 122 -19.92 17.91 -32.87
C CYS A 122 -18.58 18.61 -32.66
N LEU A 123 -17.88 18.27 -31.58
CA LEU A 123 -16.52 18.68 -31.34
C LEU A 123 -15.59 17.58 -31.83
N LYS A 124 -14.80 17.85 -32.86
CA LYS A 124 -13.85 16.92 -33.47
C LYS A 124 -12.42 17.34 -33.13
N TYR A 125 -11.54 16.37 -32.88
CA TYR A 125 -10.12 16.61 -32.64
C TYR A 125 -9.28 15.87 -33.68
N GLU A 126 -8.49 16.61 -34.43
CA GLU A 126 -7.65 16.07 -35.50
C GLU A 126 -6.40 16.94 -35.65
N ALA A 127 -5.24 16.31 -35.88
CA ALA A 127 -3.97 17.00 -36.10
C ALA A 127 -3.68 18.12 -35.06
N ASP A 128 -3.86 17.79 -33.77
CA ASP A 128 -3.65 18.68 -32.62
C ASP A 128 -4.49 19.98 -32.61
N SER A 129 -5.61 19.97 -33.34
CA SER A 129 -6.57 21.08 -33.40
C SER A 129 -7.99 20.61 -33.10
N TYR A 130 -8.78 21.51 -32.50
CA TYR A 130 -10.21 21.27 -32.26
C TYR A 130 -11.07 21.95 -33.33
N PHE A 131 -12.09 21.24 -33.79
CA PHE A 131 -13.01 21.65 -34.83
C PHE A 131 -14.45 21.57 -34.32
N LEU A 132 -15.24 22.61 -34.58
CA LEU A 132 -16.69 22.60 -34.43
C LEU A 132 -17.33 22.23 -35.77
N CYS A 133 -17.91 21.03 -35.82
CA CYS A 133 -18.58 20.49 -36.99
C CYS A 133 -20.10 20.49 -36.79
N LEU A 134 -20.83 21.26 -37.60
CA LEU A 134 -22.28 21.25 -37.65
C LEU A 134 -22.73 20.21 -38.67
N HIS A 135 -23.52 19.23 -38.24
CA HIS A 135 -24.08 18.17 -39.08
C HIS A 135 -25.59 18.25 -39.10
N LYS A 136 -26.19 17.92 -40.25
CA LYS A 136 -27.63 17.78 -40.39
C LYS A 136 -28.06 16.37 -40.01
N ILE A 137 -29.01 16.27 -39.10
CA ILE A 137 -29.55 15.00 -38.61
C ILE A 137 -30.54 14.46 -39.65
N ASN A 138 -30.02 13.61 -40.53
CA ASN A 138 -30.78 12.82 -41.49
C ASN A 138 -30.23 11.38 -41.52
N ASN A 139 -30.71 10.53 -42.42
CA ASN A 139 -30.20 9.16 -42.58
C ASN A 139 -28.68 9.08 -42.85
N GLU A 140 -28.06 10.16 -43.31
CA GLU A 140 -26.66 10.19 -43.77
C GLU A 140 -25.74 11.01 -42.86
N PHE A 141 -26.30 11.67 -41.85
CA PHE A 141 -25.61 12.59 -40.93
C PHE A 141 -24.66 13.58 -41.63
N SER A 142 -25.14 14.30 -42.64
CA SER A 142 -24.28 15.10 -43.53
C SER A 142 -23.66 16.33 -42.85
N LEU A 143 -22.35 16.50 -42.95
CA LEU A 143 -21.63 17.71 -42.56
C LEU A 143 -22.13 18.95 -43.34
N VAL A 144 -22.58 19.97 -42.59
CA VAL A 144 -23.04 21.26 -43.13
C VAL A 144 -21.92 22.29 -43.07
N LYS A 145 -21.18 22.33 -41.96
CA LYS A 145 -20.15 23.34 -41.72
C LYS A 145 -19.08 22.80 -40.79
N ASN A 146 -17.83 23.16 -41.03
CA ASN A 146 -16.70 22.82 -40.16
C ASN A 146 -15.87 24.09 -39.92
N VAL A 147 -15.49 24.35 -38.67
CA VAL A 147 -14.78 25.57 -38.25
C VAL A 147 -13.73 25.21 -37.21
N ILE A 148 -12.54 25.79 -37.32
CA ILE A 148 -11.42 25.57 -36.39
C ILE A 148 -11.58 26.47 -35.17
N LEU A 149 -11.41 25.91 -33.97
CA LEU A 149 -11.32 26.68 -32.73
C LEU A 149 -9.89 27.21 -32.53
N ILE A 150 -9.74 28.53 -32.38
CA ILE A 150 -8.46 29.17 -32.10
C ILE A 150 -8.45 29.71 -30.68
N TYR A 151 -7.40 29.40 -29.91
CA TYR A 151 -7.13 29.97 -28.59
C TYR A 151 -5.66 30.40 -28.53
N GLU A 152 -5.36 31.49 -27.79
CA GLU A 152 -4.00 32.05 -27.70
C GLU A 152 -2.99 31.07 -27.05
N GLU A 153 -3.46 30.21 -26.14
CA GLU A 153 -2.65 29.17 -25.50
C GLU A 153 -2.93 27.78 -26.08
N HIS A 154 -2.05 26.82 -25.83
CA HIS A 154 -2.28 25.44 -26.22
C HIS A 154 -3.48 24.84 -25.47
N LEU A 155 -4.50 24.43 -26.23
CA LEU A 155 -5.62 23.67 -25.69
C LEU A 155 -5.16 22.30 -25.18
N PRO A 156 -5.80 21.74 -24.14
CA PRO A 156 -5.43 20.44 -23.60
C PRO A 156 -5.47 19.34 -24.66
N LEU A 157 -4.40 18.54 -24.74
CA LEU A 157 -4.38 17.31 -25.54
C LEU A 157 -5.38 16.31 -24.97
N ILE A 158 -6.11 15.60 -25.83
CA ILE A 158 -7.13 14.64 -25.38
C ILE A 158 -6.46 13.45 -24.70
N GLN A 159 -6.73 13.30 -23.39
CA GLN A 159 -6.34 12.12 -22.63
C GLN A 159 -7.49 11.10 -22.51
N THR A 160 -8.75 11.56 -22.48
CA THR A 160 -9.96 10.74 -22.32
C THR A 160 -11.20 11.49 -22.83
N GLN A 161 -12.08 10.84 -23.59
CA GLN A 161 -13.31 11.45 -24.16
C GLN A 161 -14.28 11.96 -23.07
N ASP A 162 -14.35 11.28 -21.92
CA ASP A 162 -15.28 11.58 -20.81
C ASP A 162 -15.03 12.93 -20.09
N LYS A 163 -13.96 13.65 -20.45
CA LYS A 163 -13.61 14.96 -19.87
C LYS A 163 -14.17 16.15 -20.63
N CYS A 164 -14.75 15.92 -21.82
CA CYS A 164 -15.37 17.01 -22.59
C CYS A 164 -16.83 17.23 -22.20
N ILE A 165 -17.22 18.49 -21.99
CA ILE A 165 -18.63 18.90 -21.91
C ILE A 165 -18.85 19.97 -22.98
N LEU A 166 -19.86 19.76 -23.82
CA LEU A 166 -20.26 20.66 -24.89
C LEU A 166 -21.72 21.06 -24.69
N THR A 167 -22.00 22.36 -24.52
CA THR A 167 -23.36 22.88 -24.42
C THR A 167 -23.59 24.01 -25.42
N VAL A 168 -24.79 24.02 -26.01
CA VAL A 168 -25.23 25.04 -26.96
C VAL A 168 -26.40 25.78 -26.33
N HIS A 169 -26.39 27.11 -26.43
CA HIS A 169 -27.52 27.94 -26.05
C HIS A 169 -27.85 28.91 -27.20
N PRO A 170 -29.04 28.83 -27.80
CA PRO A 170 -29.45 29.77 -28.86
C PRO A 170 -29.61 31.17 -28.25
N LEU A 171 -29.02 32.18 -28.88
CA LEU A 171 -29.10 33.55 -28.39
C LEU A 171 -30.21 34.34 -29.10
N PRO A 172 -31.07 35.07 -28.37
CA PRO A 172 -31.96 36.04 -28.97
C PRO A 172 -31.17 37.27 -29.47
N GLU A 173 -31.66 37.91 -30.55
CA GLU A 173 -30.94 38.96 -31.28
C GLU A 173 -30.55 40.17 -30.40
N ASN A 174 -31.38 40.48 -29.40
CA ASN A 174 -31.19 41.56 -28.43
C ASN A 174 -30.02 41.35 -27.46
N LEU A 175 -29.53 40.11 -27.29
CA LEU A 175 -28.40 39.80 -26.38
C LEU A 175 -27.06 39.72 -27.11
N VAL A 176 -27.06 39.60 -28.45
CA VAL A 176 -25.85 39.43 -29.25
C VAL A 176 -24.92 40.64 -29.16
N GLU A 177 -25.47 41.86 -29.15
CA GLU A 177 -24.68 43.10 -29.06
C GLU A 177 -23.90 43.22 -27.75
N ASN A 178 -24.50 42.79 -26.63
CA ASN A 178 -23.85 42.82 -25.32
C ASN A 178 -22.67 41.84 -25.24
N LEU A 179 -22.72 40.74 -26.01
CA LEU A 179 -21.69 39.70 -26.03
C LEU A 179 -20.52 40.02 -26.96
N LYS A 180 -20.63 41.02 -27.84
CA LYS A 180 -19.53 41.45 -28.73
C LYS A 180 -18.26 41.84 -27.97
N LYS A 181 -18.43 42.51 -26.82
CA LYS A 181 -17.31 42.97 -25.97
C LYS A 181 -16.56 41.80 -25.32
N VAL A 182 -17.29 40.78 -24.88
CA VAL A 182 -16.73 39.61 -24.18
C VAL A 182 -15.95 38.73 -25.13
N PHE A 183 -16.50 38.49 -26.33
CA PHE A 183 -15.90 37.60 -27.33
C PHE A 183 -15.02 38.32 -28.36
N LYS A 184 -14.78 39.64 -28.19
CA LYS A 184 -13.93 40.49 -29.06
C LYS A 184 -14.17 40.29 -30.57
N SER A 185 -15.44 40.14 -30.97
CA SER A 185 -15.80 39.89 -32.37
C SER A 185 -16.48 41.14 -32.95
N GLU A 186 -15.70 41.96 -33.64
CA GLU A 186 -16.12 43.25 -34.19
C GLU A 186 -17.08 43.09 -35.39
N ASP A 187 -16.95 41.99 -36.15
CA ASP A 187 -17.68 41.71 -37.40
C ASP A 187 -19.00 40.92 -37.24
N LEU A 188 -19.54 40.83 -36.02
CA LEU A 188 -20.78 40.09 -35.75
C LEU A 188 -21.99 40.72 -36.47
N ASN A 189 -22.40 40.09 -37.57
CA ASN A 189 -23.58 40.45 -38.35
C ASN A 189 -24.85 39.97 -37.61
N ILE A 190 -25.62 40.90 -37.05
CA ILE A 190 -26.80 40.64 -36.18
C ILE A 190 -27.86 39.79 -36.89
N ARG A 191 -27.91 39.81 -38.22
CA ARG A 191 -28.84 39.00 -39.03
C ARG A 191 -28.54 37.49 -38.98
N ASN A 192 -27.34 37.10 -38.56
CA ASN A 192 -26.99 35.71 -38.37
C ASN A 192 -27.48 35.28 -36.98
N LYS A 193 -28.33 34.25 -36.93
CA LYS A 193 -28.76 33.64 -35.66
C LYS A 193 -27.53 32.97 -35.03
N HIS A 194 -26.97 33.59 -33.99
CA HIS A 194 -25.82 33.07 -33.26
C HIS A 194 -26.29 32.23 -32.07
N SER A 195 -25.52 31.22 -31.75
CA SER A 195 -25.64 30.45 -30.51
C SER A 195 -24.35 30.59 -29.72
N LEU A 196 -24.49 30.67 -28.40
CA LEU A 196 -23.38 30.58 -27.46
C LEU A 196 -23.01 29.10 -27.31
N ILE A 197 -21.75 28.78 -27.60
CA ILE A 197 -21.19 27.46 -27.36
C ILE A 197 -20.31 27.54 -26.13
N ILE A 198 -20.56 26.68 -25.14
CA ILE A 198 -19.69 26.53 -23.98
C ILE A 198 -19.02 25.16 -24.06
N VAL A 199 -17.69 25.16 -23.89
CA VAL A 199 -16.85 23.97 -23.98
C VAL A 199 -15.95 23.89 -22.76
N THR A 200 -15.80 22.69 -22.21
CA THR A 200 -14.68 22.36 -21.33
C THR A 200 -14.00 21.10 -21.86
N PHE A 201 -12.67 21.10 -21.87
CA PHE A 201 -11.85 19.98 -22.37
C PHE A 201 -11.32 19.09 -21.24
N ASP A 202 -11.30 19.62 -20.01
CA ASP A 202 -10.63 19.04 -18.84
C ASP A 202 -11.53 18.97 -17.59
N LYS A 203 -12.79 19.42 -17.69
CA LYS A 203 -13.73 19.66 -16.57
C LYS A 203 -13.21 20.62 -15.51
N ILE A 204 -12.28 21.52 -15.84
CA ILE A 204 -11.75 22.54 -14.91
C ILE A 204 -11.92 23.93 -15.52
N ASN A 205 -11.49 24.09 -16.77
CA ASN A 205 -11.56 25.36 -17.48
C ASN A 205 -12.81 25.42 -18.34
N VAL A 206 -13.54 26.54 -18.24
CA VAL A 206 -14.73 26.82 -19.04
C VAL A 206 -14.39 27.83 -20.11
N TYR A 207 -14.62 27.44 -21.36
CA TYR A 207 -14.41 28.26 -22.53
C TYR A 207 -15.73 28.53 -23.22
N GLY A 208 -15.85 29.67 -23.90
CA GLY A 208 -17.02 30.03 -24.69
C GLY A 208 -16.65 30.60 -26.05
N CYS A 209 -17.54 30.42 -27.02
CA CYS A 209 -17.48 31.12 -28.30
C CYS A 209 -18.88 31.34 -28.88
N LEU A 210 -18.97 32.23 -29.86
CA LEU A 210 -20.19 32.49 -30.62
C LEU A 210 -20.11 31.77 -31.95
N PHE A 211 -21.13 30.97 -32.27
CA PHE A 211 -21.19 30.19 -33.50
C PHE A 211 -22.50 30.49 -34.24
N SER A 212 -22.42 30.64 -35.57
CA SER A 212 -23.61 30.67 -36.43
C SER A 212 -23.43 29.77 -37.63
N SER A 213 -24.51 29.09 -38.01
CA SER A 213 -24.59 28.29 -39.25
C SER A 213 -24.38 29.13 -40.52
N LYS A 214 -24.61 30.45 -40.45
CA LYS A 214 -24.46 31.38 -41.59
C LYS A 214 -23.14 32.17 -41.64
N MET A 215 -22.29 32.02 -40.63
CA MET A 215 -21.00 32.71 -40.58
C MET A 215 -20.09 32.21 -41.71
N THR A 216 -19.31 33.09 -42.34
CA THR A 216 -18.42 32.74 -43.47
C THR A 216 -17.01 32.37 -43.03
N GLU A 217 -16.65 32.70 -41.80
CA GLU A 217 -15.32 32.43 -41.24
C GLU A 217 -15.08 30.94 -41.02
N GLU A 218 -13.86 30.51 -41.37
CA GLU A 218 -13.35 29.14 -41.16
C GLU A 218 -12.73 28.94 -39.77
N HIS A 219 -12.58 30.02 -39.01
CA HIS A 219 -12.03 30.03 -37.67
C HIS A 219 -12.97 30.73 -36.70
N VAL A 220 -13.07 30.23 -35.46
CA VAL A 220 -13.81 30.87 -34.38
C VAL A 220 -12.88 31.03 -33.18
N PRO A 221 -12.70 32.27 -32.67
CA PRO A 221 -11.91 32.50 -31.47
C PRO A 221 -12.65 31.96 -30.25
N LEU A 222 -11.92 31.23 -29.42
CA LEU A 222 -12.37 30.72 -28.15
C LEU A 222 -11.93 31.69 -27.04
N VAL A 223 -12.81 31.98 -26.09
CA VAL A 223 -12.49 32.83 -24.93
C VAL A 223 -12.61 31.99 -23.67
N LYS A 224 -11.56 32.01 -22.84
CA LYS A 224 -11.60 31.41 -21.50
C LYS A 224 -12.47 32.27 -20.59
N LEU A 225 -13.60 31.73 -20.14
CA LEU A 225 -14.57 32.45 -19.33
C LEU A 225 -14.24 32.33 -17.84
N TYR A 226 -13.82 31.15 -17.38
CA TYR A 226 -13.54 30.90 -15.97
C TYR A 226 -12.71 29.64 -15.74
N SER A 227 -11.95 29.61 -14.64
CA SER A 227 -11.26 28.41 -14.14
C SER A 227 -11.86 27.98 -12.81
N CYS A 228 -12.42 26.77 -12.75
CA CYS A 228 -13.04 26.25 -11.56
C CYS A 228 -12.02 25.66 -10.57
N PRO A 229 -12.25 25.77 -9.24
CA PRO A 229 -11.37 25.18 -8.23
C PRO A 229 -11.53 23.67 -8.05
N SER A 230 -12.53 23.06 -8.70
CA SER A 230 -12.88 21.64 -8.61
C SER A 230 -13.41 21.16 -9.96
N GLU A 231 -13.44 19.84 -10.15
CA GLU A 231 -14.04 19.19 -11.32
C GLU A 231 -15.52 19.60 -11.49
N ILE A 232 -15.87 19.95 -12.73
CA ILE A 232 -17.20 20.36 -13.19
C ILE A 232 -18.05 19.11 -13.44
N SER A 233 -19.20 19.03 -12.76
CA SER A 233 -20.21 17.98 -13.00
C SER A 233 -21.07 18.31 -14.21
N SER A 234 -21.46 19.58 -14.38
CA SER A 234 -22.44 20.00 -15.38
C SER A 234 -22.43 21.51 -15.57
N ILE A 235 -22.83 21.95 -16.77
CA ILE A 235 -22.91 23.35 -17.17
C ILE A 235 -24.29 23.62 -17.76
N GLN A 236 -24.97 24.67 -17.32
CA GLN A 236 -26.26 25.10 -17.86
C GLN A 236 -26.27 26.61 -18.06
N VAL A 237 -26.92 27.07 -19.12
CA VAL A 237 -27.08 28.50 -19.43
C VAL A 237 -28.52 28.89 -19.13
N ILE A 238 -28.72 29.89 -18.28
CA ILE A 238 -30.05 30.42 -17.92
C ILE A 238 -30.19 31.86 -18.35
N GLU A 239 -31.36 32.19 -18.88
CA GLU A 239 -31.82 33.54 -19.16
C GLU A 239 -32.79 34.02 -18.05
N SER A 240 -32.24 34.54 -16.95
CA SER A 240 -33.02 35.13 -15.84
C SER A 240 -32.68 36.61 -15.72
N GLY A 241 -33.28 37.43 -16.59
CA GLY A 241 -33.00 38.87 -16.73
C GLY A 241 -31.69 39.17 -17.48
N GLU A 242 -30.63 38.43 -17.16
CA GLU A 242 -29.35 38.41 -17.88
C GLU A 242 -28.92 36.98 -18.22
N LEU A 243 -28.05 36.84 -19.22
CA LEU A 243 -27.51 35.54 -19.62
C LEU A 243 -26.43 35.11 -18.61
N ASN A 244 -26.73 34.05 -17.86
CA ASN A 244 -25.88 33.52 -16.81
C ASN A 244 -25.45 32.09 -17.14
N ILE A 245 -24.18 31.78 -16.89
CA ILE A 245 -23.65 30.41 -16.98
C ILE A 245 -23.59 29.86 -15.57
N LEU A 246 -24.35 28.80 -15.31
CA LEU A 246 -24.29 28.02 -14.09
C LEU A 246 -23.35 26.83 -14.27
N ILE A 247 -22.33 26.75 -13.43
CA ILE A 247 -21.36 25.68 -13.41
C ILE A 247 -21.51 24.93 -12.09
N GLY A 248 -21.94 23.66 -12.16
CA GLY A 248 -21.98 22.77 -11.02
C GLY A 248 -20.63 22.08 -10.80
N LEU A 249 -20.11 22.16 -9.59
CA LEU A 249 -18.88 21.48 -9.18
C LEU A 249 -19.22 20.23 -8.36
N ASN A 250 -18.45 19.16 -8.55
CA ASN A 250 -18.66 17.87 -7.85
C ASN A 250 -18.72 18.03 -6.33
N ILE A 251 -18.01 19.00 -5.76
CA ILE A 251 -17.97 19.33 -4.33
C ILE A 251 -19.28 19.91 -3.75
N GLY A 252 -20.34 20.08 -4.54
CA GLY A 252 -21.59 20.66 -4.04
C GLY A 252 -21.62 22.18 -4.11
N THR A 253 -20.90 22.78 -5.05
CA THR A 253 -20.85 24.24 -5.24
C THR A 253 -21.33 24.60 -6.64
N ILE A 254 -22.15 25.63 -6.75
CA ILE A 254 -22.57 26.22 -8.02
C ILE A 254 -21.86 27.56 -8.18
N VAL A 255 -21.17 27.72 -9.29
CA VAL A 255 -20.61 29.00 -9.71
C VAL A 255 -21.53 29.60 -10.77
N ARG A 256 -22.11 30.77 -10.48
CA ARG A 256 -22.90 31.53 -11.42
C ARG A 256 -22.06 32.67 -11.99
N LEU A 257 -21.83 32.64 -13.29
CA LEU A 257 -21.12 33.67 -14.03
C LEU A 257 -22.14 34.51 -14.81
N SER A 258 -22.16 35.82 -14.59
CA SER A 258 -22.86 36.73 -15.50
C SER A 258 -21.96 36.99 -16.70
N LEU A 259 -22.47 36.87 -17.92
CA LEU A 259 -21.67 37.21 -19.09
C LEU A 259 -21.39 38.72 -19.22
N LYS A 260 -22.07 39.58 -18.44
CA LYS A 260 -21.74 41.01 -18.40
C LYS A 260 -20.54 41.33 -17.49
N ASP A 261 -20.35 40.52 -16.45
CA ASP A 261 -19.28 40.67 -15.46
C ASP A 261 -18.74 39.29 -15.09
N LEU A 262 -17.64 38.91 -15.76
CA LEU A 262 -16.96 37.65 -15.55
C LEU A 262 -16.05 37.66 -14.31
N ASP A 263 -15.69 38.85 -13.81
CA ASP A 263 -14.69 39.00 -12.74
C ASP A 263 -15.29 38.74 -11.36
N THR A 264 -16.61 38.85 -11.21
CA THR A 264 -17.31 38.64 -9.92
C THR A 264 -18.27 37.44 -9.95
N PRO A 265 -17.75 36.19 -9.96
CA PRO A 265 -18.58 35.00 -9.89
C PRO A 265 -19.38 34.94 -8.59
N GLN A 266 -20.68 34.63 -8.68
CA GLN A 266 -21.49 34.31 -7.51
C GLN A 266 -21.31 32.84 -7.16
N ILE A 267 -20.80 32.57 -5.95
CA ILE A 267 -20.56 31.23 -5.45
C ILE A 267 -21.70 30.84 -4.50
N ILE A 268 -22.36 29.74 -4.81
CA ILE A 268 -23.48 29.21 -4.03
C ILE A 268 -23.13 27.79 -3.57
N HIS A 269 -23.20 27.53 -2.27
CA HIS A 269 -22.95 26.20 -1.71
C HIS A 269 -24.28 25.47 -1.50
N LEU A 270 -24.35 24.23 -1.97
CA LEU A 270 -25.47 23.32 -1.73
C LEU A 270 -25.20 22.47 -0.49
N ASN A 271 -26.24 21.80 0.01
CA ASN A 271 -26.15 20.92 1.18
C ASN A 271 -25.43 19.58 0.92
N ILE A 272 -25.27 19.17 -0.35
CA ILE A 272 -24.61 17.91 -0.75
C ILE A 272 -23.82 18.08 -2.06
N ALA A 273 -22.99 17.08 -2.37
CA ALA A 273 -22.26 16.97 -3.64
C ALA A 273 -23.20 16.91 -4.87
N ILE A 274 -22.68 17.28 -6.05
CA ILE A 274 -23.46 17.30 -7.30
C ILE A 274 -22.89 16.25 -8.26
N HIS A 275 -23.68 15.21 -8.53
CA HIS A 275 -23.47 14.26 -9.61
C HIS A 275 -24.11 14.74 -10.92
N LYS A 276 -25.36 15.22 -10.86
CA LYS A 276 -26.09 15.83 -11.98
C LYS A 276 -26.99 16.95 -11.47
N LEU A 277 -27.16 18.01 -12.26
CA LEU A 277 -28.09 19.11 -11.98
C LEU A 277 -29.00 19.43 -13.17
N LEU A 278 -30.16 20.02 -12.87
CA LEU A 278 -31.13 20.56 -13.82
C LEU A 278 -31.78 21.82 -13.26
N THR A 279 -31.82 22.88 -14.05
CA THR A 279 -32.43 24.16 -13.67
C THR A 279 -33.92 24.16 -14.00
N TYR A 280 -34.75 24.56 -13.04
CA TYR A 280 -36.21 24.62 -13.17
C TYR A 280 -36.75 25.92 -12.56
N LYS A 281 -37.16 26.86 -13.41
CA LYS A 281 -37.56 28.22 -12.97
C LYS A 281 -36.43 28.82 -12.11
N ASP A 282 -36.74 29.27 -10.89
CA ASP A 282 -35.76 29.82 -9.92
C ASP A 282 -35.17 28.77 -8.97
N ALA A 283 -35.35 27.48 -9.27
CA ALA A 283 -34.86 26.37 -8.47
C ALA A 283 -33.86 25.50 -9.25
N ILE A 284 -33.00 24.80 -8.52
CA ILE A 284 -32.11 23.76 -9.08
C ILE A 284 -32.48 22.43 -8.47
N ILE A 285 -32.64 21.44 -9.34
CA ILE A 285 -32.84 20.05 -8.98
C ILE A 285 -31.51 19.33 -9.19
N TYR A 286 -31.05 18.59 -8.20
CA TYR A 286 -29.74 17.94 -8.25
C TYR A 286 -29.71 16.65 -7.44
N THR A 287 -28.71 15.81 -7.71
CA THR A 287 -28.47 14.56 -6.98
C THR A 287 -26.99 14.35 -6.71
N ASP A 288 -26.65 13.70 -5.60
CA ASP A 288 -25.30 13.19 -5.28
C ASP A 288 -25.11 11.71 -5.66
N GLY A 289 -26.07 11.10 -6.34
CA GLY A 289 -26.08 9.65 -6.61
C GLY A 289 -26.76 8.82 -5.51
N LYS A 290 -27.09 9.41 -4.35
CA LYS A 290 -27.76 8.74 -3.22
C LYS A 290 -29.13 9.31 -2.92
N SER A 291 -29.27 10.62 -3.06
CA SER A 291 -30.45 11.40 -2.74
C SER A 291 -30.68 12.46 -3.83
N MET A 292 -31.91 12.91 -3.96
CA MET A 292 -32.28 13.94 -4.93
C MET A 292 -32.93 15.11 -4.20
N TRP A 293 -32.55 16.32 -4.57
CA TRP A 293 -32.92 17.55 -3.87
C TRP A 293 -33.39 18.62 -4.83
N LYS A 294 -34.24 19.51 -4.32
CA LYS A 294 -34.62 20.78 -4.94
C LYS A 294 -34.15 21.91 -4.04
N ALA A 295 -33.25 22.75 -4.55
CA ALA A 295 -32.85 24.00 -3.92
C ALA A 295 -33.66 25.15 -4.53
N GLU A 296 -34.41 25.85 -3.70
CA GLU A 296 -35.19 27.04 -4.07
C GLU A 296 -34.52 28.31 -3.54
N ASN A 297 -34.78 29.45 -4.18
CA ASN A 297 -34.27 30.78 -3.80
C ASN A 297 -32.75 30.88 -3.81
N LEU A 298 -32.11 30.42 -4.89
CA LEU A 298 -30.65 30.45 -5.06
C LEU A 298 -30.02 31.86 -4.98
N ILE A 299 -30.84 32.90 -5.10
CA ILE A 299 -30.43 34.32 -5.08
C ILE A 299 -30.52 34.93 -3.67
N SER A 300 -31.31 34.34 -2.77
CA SER A 300 -31.40 34.82 -1.38
C SER A 300 -30.33 34.16 -0.51
N LYS A 301 -30.03 34.78 0.65
CA LYS A 301 -29.15 34.16 1.66
C LYS A 301 -29.73 32.89 2.27
N ASP A 302 -31.04 32.70 2.16
CA ASP A 302 -31.80 31.60 2.76
C ASP A 302 -32.29 30.63 1.69
N ILE A 303 -31.38 29.75 1.25
CA ILE A 303 -31.70 28.68 0.30
C ILE A 303 -32.57 27.63 1.00
N LYS A 304 -33.73 27.31 0.41
CA LYS A 304 -34.61 26.26 0.92
C LYS A 304 -34.32 24.95 0.22
N PHE A 305 -34.01 23.92 1.01
CA PHE A 305 -33.69 22.59 0.50
C PHE A 305 -34.85 21.63 0.78
N ASN A 306 -35.44 21.08 -0.28
CA ASN A 306 -36.48 20.06 -0.18
C ASN A 306 -35.96 18.76 -0.78
N GLN A 307 -35.94 17.69 0.02
CA GLN A 307 -35.50 16.37 -0.43
C GLN A 307 -36.65 15.62 -1.11
N PHE A 308 -36.40 15.01 -2.27
CA PHE A 308 -37.35 14.11 -2.91
C PHE A 308 -37.36 12.73 -2.23
N PHE A 309 -38.47 11.98 -2.37
CA PHE A 309 -38.61 10.64 -1.79
C PHE A 309 -37.68 9.58 -2.42
N VAL A 310 -37.16 9.84 -3.63
CA VAL A 310 -36.36 8.87 -4.39
C VAL A 310 -34.93 8.80 -3.87
N LYS A 311 -34.40 7.58 -3.77
CA LYS A 311 -33.03 7.28 -3.35
C LYS A 311 -32.25 6.59 -4.47
N HIS A 312 -30.92 6.65 -4.39
CA HIS A 312 -29.98 6.06 -5.34
C HIS A 312 -30.18 6.53 -6.78
N VAL A 313 -30.48 7.81 -6.99
CA VAL A 313 -30.72 8.37 -8.33
C VAL A 313 -29.42 8.38 -9.14
N LYS A 314 -29.43 7.66 -10.26
CA LYS A 314 -28.33 7.58 -11.24
C LYS A 314 -28.42 8.77 -12.19
N ASP A 315 -29.56 8.88 -12.87
CA ASP A 315 -29.79 9.89 -13.89
C ASP A 315 -31.24 10.38 -13.84
N PHE A 316 -31.48 11.60 -14.32
CA PHE A 316 -32.83 12.17 -14.35
C PHE A 316 -32.99 13.21 -15.46
N ASN A 317 -34.24 13.37 -15.91
CA ASN A 317 -34.61 14.39 -16.89
C ASN A 317 -36.02 14.91 -16.60
N ARG A 318 -36.34 16.10 -17.12
CA ARG A 318 -37.63 16.77 -16.93
C ARG A 318 -38.46 16.69 -18.21
N ILE A 319 -39.73 16.31 -18.08
CA ILE A 319 -40.73 16.43 -19.16
C ILE A 319 -41.94 17.17 -18.60
N GLY A 320 -42.17 18.40 -19.08
CA GLY A 320 -43.21 19.27 -18.54
C GLY A 320 -42.98 19.57 -17.04
N GLY A 321 -44.02 19.33 -16.22
CA GLY A 321 -43.96 19.45 -14.76
C GLY A 321 -43.54 18.16 -14.02
N GLN A 322 -43.13 17.11 -14.75
CA GLN A 322 -42.76 15.82 -14.16
C GLN A 322 -41.25 15.57 -14.27
N ILE A 323 -40.72 14.85 -13.28
CA ILE A 323 -39.38 14.26 -13.32
C ILE A 323 -39.52 12.79 -13.65
N ILE A 324 -38.65 12.33 -14.54
CA ILE A 324 -38.38 10.91 -14.75
C ILE A 324 -36.93 10.68 -14.32
N CYS A 325 -36.70 9.75 -13.39
CA CYS A 325 -35.36 9.41 -12.94
C CYS A 325 -35.13 7.89 -12.86
N THR A 326 -33.90 7.49 -13.10
CA THR A 326 -33.41 6.11 -13.02
C THR A 326 -32.54 5.99 -11.78
N THR A 327 -32.51 4.80 -11.21
CA THR A 327 -31.71 4.51 -10.02
C THR A 327 -30.60 3.50 -10.29
N PHE A 328 -29.62 3.44 -9.39
CA PHE A 328 -28.60 2.38 -9.42
C PHE A 328 -29.16 0.97 -9.18
N MET A 329 -30.44 0.86 -8.81
CA MET A 329 -31.19 -0.40 -8.64
C MET A 329 -32.11 -0.70 -9.84
N ASP A 330 -31.93 0.00 -10.95
CA ASP A 330 -32.67 -0.15 -12.21
C ASP A 330 -34.20 0.06 -12.07
N LEU A 331 -34.60 0.85 -11.07
CA LEU A 331 -35.96 1.38 -10.94
C LEU A 331 -36.08 2.73 -11.65
N ILE A 332 -37.22 2.94 -12.29
CA ILE A 332 -37.60 4.16 -13.01
C ILE A 332 -38.73 4.82 -12.22
N TYR A 333 -38.50 6.02 -11.71
CA TYR A 333 -39.50 6.80 -11.01
C TYR A 333 -40.03 7.91 -11.90
N LYS A 334 -41.35 8.13 -11.85
CA LYS A 334 -42.04 9.25 -12.49
C LYS A 334 -42.89 9.93 -11.44
N PHE A 335 -42.69 11.24 -11.25
CA PHE A 335 -43.43 12.01 -10.26
C PHE A 335 -43.54 13.49 -10.64
N SER A 336 -44.57 14.16 -10.11
CA SER A 336 -44.80 15.60 -10.34
C SER A 336 -43.91 16.46 -9.45
N LEU A 337 -43.35 17.55 -9.97
CA LEU A 337 -42.58 18.54 -9.22
C LEU A 337 -43.44 19.37 -8.26
N ASP A 338 -44.70 19.57 -8.63
CA ASP A 338 -45.62 20.45 -7.91
C ASP A 338 -46.46 19.69 -6.87
N ASP A 339 -46.37 18.35 -6.84
CA ASP A 339 -47.02 17.54 -5.81
C ASP A 339 -46.23 17.54 -4.49
N ALA A 340 -46.90 17.90 -3.40
CA ALA A 340 -46.34 17.83 -2.05
C ALA A 340 -45.93 16.41 -1.65
N GLY A 341 -46.61 15.39 -2.21
CA GLY A 341 -46.24 14.00 -2.05
C GLY A 341 -44.80 13.72 -2.49
N SER A 342 -44.29 14.36 -3.54
CA SER A 342 -42.96 14.10 -4.10
C SER A 342 -41.79 14.41 -3.17
N TYR A 343 -42.04 15.16 -2.10
CA TYR A 343 -41.03 15.51 -1.12
C TYR A 343 -41.12 14.58 0.10
N LEU A 344 -39.98 14.29 0.73
CA LEU A 344 -40.00 13.71 2.06
C LEU A 344 -40.67 14.72 2.98
N LYS A 345 -41.71 14.27 3.71
CA LYS A 345 -42.32 15.10 4.75
C LYS A 345 -41.19 15.54 5.67
N GLN A 346 -41.03 16.85 5.87
CA GLN A 346 -40.17 17.38 6.93
C GLN A 346 -40.57 16.64 8.20
N GLU A 347 -39.61 15.99 8.85
CA GLU A 347 -39.86 15.20 10.04
C GLU A 347 -40.62 16.09 11.03
N SER A 348 -41.93 15.87 11.14
CA SER A 348 -42.63 16.17 12.38
C SER A 348 -41.87 15.40 13.45
N THR A 349 -41.64 16.03 14.59
CA THR A 349 -40.99 15.48 15.78
C THR A 349 -41.70 14.26 16.39
N GLU A 350 -42.64 13.65 15.66
CA GLU A 350 -43.53 12.55 15.99
C GLU A 350 -43.79 11.81 14.65
N GLU A 351 -43.62 10.50 14.45
CA GLU A 351 -43.26 9.37 15.29
C GLU A 351 -42.49 8.39 14.40
N TYR A 352 -41.38 7.86 14.91
CA TYR A 352 -40.82 6.62 14.38
C TYR A 352 -41.92 5.56 14.35
N PHE A 353 -42.16 4.93 13.19
CA PHE A 353 -42.89 3.66 13.17
C PHE A 353 -42.13 2.68 14.07
N SER A 354 -42.80 2.15 15.10
CA SER A 354 -42.17 1.16 15.97
C SER A 354 -41.72 -0.04 15.13
N ALA A 355 -40.52 -0.55 15.40
CA ALA A 355 -39.99 -1.72 14.72
C ALA A 355 -41.01 -2.88 14.75
N GLU A 356 -41.77 -3.03 15.85
CA GLU A 356 -42.85 -4.03 15.97
C GLU A 356 -43.92 -3.96 14.87
N LYS A 357 -44.33 -2.76 14.42
CA LYS A 357 -45.32 -2.62 13.33
C LYS A 357 -44.74 -2.94 11.96
N LEU A 358 -43.43 -2.73 11.76
CA LEU A 358 -42.72 -2.95 10.50
C LEU A 358 -42.24 -4.41 10.36
N LEU A 359 -42.01 -5.08 11.49
CA LEU A 359 -41.47 -6.44 11.61
C LEU A 359 -42.52 -7.55 11.56
N ASN A 360 -43.80 -7.23 11.41
CA ASN A 360 -44.88 -8.23 11.26
C ASN A 360 -44.85 -9.01 9.92
N ASN A 361 -43.96 -8.67 8.97
CA ASN A 361 -43.66 -9.53 7.83
C ASN A 361 -42.38 -10.34 8.09
N THR A 362 -42.57 -11.58 8.56
CA THR A 362 -41.50 -12.51 8.97
C THR A 362 -40.46 -12.79 7.88
N GLU A 363 -40.85 -12.77 6.60
CA GLU A 363 -39.93 -13.02 5.48
C GLU A 363 -38.90 -11.91 5.26
N TYR A 364 -39.25 -10.65 5.50
CA TYR A 364 -38.31 -9.53 5.34
C TYR A 364 -37.33 -9.45 6.51
N LEU A 365 -37.79 -9.69 7.74
CA LEU A 365 -36.90 -9.83 8.90
C LEU A 365 -35.90 -10.96 8.67
N GLN A 366 -36.36 -12.10 8.16
CA GLN A 366 -35.49 -13.24 7.91
C GLN A 366 -34.45 -12.93 6.82
N LYS A 367 -34.84 -12.26 5.73
CA LYS A 367 -33.90 -11.77 4.70
C LYS A 367 -32.91 -10.76 5.27
N ILE A 368 -33.34 -9.82 6.11
CA ILE A 368 -32.46 -8.85 6.77
C ILE A 368 -31.49 -9.58 7.70
N MET A 369 -31.96 -10.52 8.50
CA MET A 369 -31.11 -11.31 9.40
C MET A 369 -30.13 -12.20 8.62
N ASP A 370 -30.54 -12.73 7.49
CA ASP A 370 -29.67 -13.51 6.61
C ASP A 370 -28.63 -12.62 5.92
N GLU A 371 -28.99 -11.41 5.48
CA GLU A 371 -28.03 -10.42 4.99
C GLU A 371 -27.10 -9.91 6.10
N VAL A 372 -27.57 -9.72 7.32
CA VAL A 372 -26.73 -9.40 8.48
C VAL A 372 -25.75 -10.54 8.78
N LYS A 373 -26.19 -11.79 8.70
CA LYS A 373 -25.30 -12.96 8.84
C LYS A 373 -24.29 -13.04 7.70
N LYS A 374 -24.71 -12.81 6.44
CA LYS A 374 -23.80 -12.74 5.29
C LYS A 374 -22.78 -11.61 5.46
N ASN A 375 -23.22 -10.43 5.88
CA ASN A 375 -22.33 -9.30 6.18
C ASN A 375 -21.37 -9.63 7.32
N ALA A 376 -21.82 -10.31 8.38
CA ALA A 376 -20.95 -10.75 9.46
C ALA A 376 -19.88 -11.75 8.98
N ILE A 377 -20.25 -12.67 8.08
CA ILE A 377 -19.30 -13.60 7.44
C ILE A 377 -18.32 -12.81 6.55
N LEU A 378 -18.82 -11.88 5.74
CA LEU A 378 -18.02 -11.06 4.84
C LEU A 378 -17.04 -10.16 5.61
N ILE A 379 -17.46 -9.55 6.72
CA ILE A 379 -16.59 -8.79 7.62
C ILE A 379 -15.47 -9.67 8.18
N LYS A 380 -15.78 -10.91 8.58
CA LYS A 380 -14.75 -11.86 9.03
C LYS A 380 -13.76 -12.19 7.92
N THR A 381 -14.21 -12.36 6.68
CA THR A 381 -13.33 -12.61 5.53
C THR A 381 -12.46 -11.40 5.20
N LEU A 382 -13.04 -10.20 5.14
CA LEU A 382 -12.31 -8.94 4.90
C LEU A 382 -11.26 -8.68 5.99
N THR A 383 -11.59 -9.00 7.25
CA THR A 383 -10.63 -8.84 8.35
C THR A 383 -9.45 -9.80 8.18
N LYS A 384 -9.68 -11.06 7.77
CA LYS A 384 -8.61 -12.02 7.47
C LYS A 384 -7.75 -11.58 6.28
N GLU A 385 -8.36 -11.07 5.21
CA GLU A 385 -7.61 -10.55 4.06
C GLU A 385 -6.76 -9.33 4.43
N LYS A 386 -7.34 -8.40 5.21
CA LYS A 386 -6.60 -7.26 5.76
C LYS A 386 -5.40 -7.71 6.58
N ASP A 387 -5.56 -8.74 7.42
CA ASP A 387 -4.47 -9.30 8.22
C ASP A 387 -3.36 -9.91 7.34
N TYR A 388 -3.72 -10.64 6.27
CA TYR A 388 -2.75 -11.15 5.30
C TYR A 388 -1.98 -10.03 4.60
N ILE A 389 -2.67 -9.01 4.10
CA ILE A 389 -2.05 -7.85 3.44
C ILE A 389 -1.13 -7.10 4.41
N THR A 390 -1.56 -6.94 5.66
CA THR A 390 -0.77 -6.27 6.71
C THR A 390 0.50 -7.06 7.02
N ALA A 391 0.40 -8.38 7.18
CA ALA A 391 1.56 -9.24 7.41
C ALA A 391 2.55 -9.24 6.23
N LEU A 392 2.04 -9.27 4.99
CA LEU A 392 2.85 -9.17 3.78
C LEU A 392 3.57 -7.82 3.69
N SER A 393 2.84 -6.72 3.90
CA SER A 393 3.40 -5.37 3.84
C SER A 393 4.53 -5.18 4.86
N LEU A 394 4.37 -5.75 6.05
CA LEU A 394 5.35 -5.66 7.12
C LEU A 394 6.53 -6.61 6.93
N SER A 395 6.34 -7.77 6.29
CA SER A 395 7.46 -8.65 5.93
C SER A 395 8.49 -7.99 4.99
N ASN A 396 8.08 -6.96 4.24
CA ASN A 396 8.98 -6.18 3.41
C ASN A 396 9.82 -5.16 4.22
N ARG A 397 9.48 -4.92 5.50
CA ARG A 397 10.14 -3.98 6.41
C ARG A 397 10.82 -4.73 7.57
N GLN A 398 12.00 -5.30 7.28
CA GLN A 398 12.76 -6.06 8.28
C GLN A 398 13.19 -5.22 9.49
N ASP A 399 13.40 -3.92 9.31
CA ASP A 399 13.70 -2.96 10.38
C ASP A 399 12.60 -2.90 11.45
N ILE A 400 11.33 -2.88 11.02
CA ILE A 400 10.17 -2.90 11.92
C ILE A 400 10.03 -4.29 12.55
N MET A 401 10.19 -5.36 11.77
CA MET A 401 10.09 -6.72 12.28
C MET A 401 11.16 -7.05 13.34
N ASP A 402 12.38 -6.51 13.19
CA ASP A 402 13.47 -6.65 14.16
C ASP A 402 13.18 -5.97 15.51
N SER A 403 12.37 -4.89 15.52
CA SER A 403 11.92 -4.25 16.77
C SER A 403 10.83 -5.04 17.51
N ILE A 404 10.09 -5.88 16.78
CA ILE A 404 8.95 -6.63 17.31
C ILE A 404 9.36 -8.04 17.73
N ILE A 405 10.25 -8.66 16.95
CA ILE A 405 10.73 -10.02 17.16
C ILE A 405 12.18 -9.96 17.64
N ASN A 406 12.37 -10.25 18.92
CA ASN A 406 13.69 -10.37 19.52
C ASN A 406 14.20 -11.79 19.39
N HIS A 407 15.45 -11.92 18.96
CA HIS A 407 16.13 -13.19 18.76
C HIS A 407 17.39 -13.27 19.62
N LYS A 408 17.62 -14.42 20.28
CA LYS A 408 18.85 -14.68 21.02
C LYS A 408 19.28 -16.13 20.81
N VAL A 409 20.53 -16.31 20.39
CA VAL A 409 21.16 -17.64 20.31
C VAL A 409 22.11 -17.79 21.49
N ILE A 410 22.04 -18.92 22.17
CA ILE A 410 22.91 -19.26 23.30
C ILE A 410 23.46 -20.66 23.06
N VAL A 411 24.77 -20.83 23.22
CA VAL A 411 25.44 -22.12 23.04
C VAL A 411 25.74 -22.72 24.42
N TYR A 412 25.31 -23.95 24.65
CA TYR A 412 25.57 -24.74 25.85
C TYR A 412 26.44 -25.95 25.54
N GLU A 413 27.22 -26.37 26.52
CA GLU A 413 28.12 -27.54 26.44
C GLU A 413 27.43 -28.84 26.90
N ASN A 414 26.35 -28.71 27.68
CA ASN A 414 25.59 -29.82 28.22
C ASN A 414 24.08 -29.54 28.12
N TYR A 415 23.34 -30.63 27.97
CA TYR A 415 21.89 -30.59 27.89
C TYR A 415 21.22 -30.14 29.20
N GLU A 416 21.77 -30.58 30.33
CA GLU A 416 21.23 -30.28 31.66
C GLU A 416 21.17 -28.77 31.93
N ASP A 417 22.21 -28.01 31.58
CA ASP A 417 22.22 -26.57 31.79
C ASP A 417 21.24 -25.86 30.87
N ALA A 418 21.13 -26.32 29.61
CA ALA A 418 20.21 -25.76 28.64
C ALA A 418 18.75 -25.89 29.11
N ILE A 419 18.37 -27.05 29.66
CA ILE A 419 17.00 -27.33 30.14
C ILE A 419 16.73 -26.74 31.52
N THR A 420 17.70 -26.71 32.42
CA THR A 420 17.53 -26.11 33.75
C THR A 420 17.20 -24.62 33.64
N GLU A 421 17.86 -23.91 32.72
CA GLU A 421 17.54 -22.51 32.45
C GLU A 421 16.29 -22.34 31.57
N ASN A 422 15.87 -23.36 30.81
CA ASN A 422 14.80 -23.27 29.80
C ASN A 422 13.96 -24.54 29.67
N SER A 423 13.20 -24.84 30.72
CA SER A 423 12.40 -26.07 30.85
C SER A 423 11.35 -26.30 29.75
N LYS A 424 10.99 -25.27 28.98
CA LYS A 424 10.00 -25.32 27.89
C LYS A 424 10.63 -25.34 26.49
N ALA A 425 11.92 -25.65 26.37
CA ALA A 425 12.59 -25.71 25.08
C ALA A 425 12.06 -26.88 24.23
N ILE A 426 11.77 -26.61 22.96
CA ILE A 426 11.38 -27.60 21.97
C ILE A 426 12.64 -28.31 21.48
N LEU A 427 12.69 -29.62 21.70
CA LEU A 427 13.75 -30.48 21.18
C LEU A 427 13.51 -30.73 19.69
N THR A 428 14.56 -30.55 18.90
CA THR A 428 14.52 -30.61 17.43
C THR A 428 14.99 -31.94 16.85
N ASP A 429 15.30 -32.93 17.69
CA ASP A 429 15.95 -34.18 17.29
C ASP A 429 15.57 -35.33 18.23
N GLU A 430 16.04 -36.54 17.90
CA GLU A 430 15.89 -37.70 18.78
C GLU A 430 16.57 -37.49 20.14
N PHE A 431 15.92 -37.98 21.20
CA PHE A 431 16.36 -37.77 22.58
C PHE A 431 17.80 -38.28 22.82
N SER A 432 18.20 -39.37 22.16
CA SER A 432 19.53 -39.98 22.25
C SER A 432 20.67 -39.01 21.95
N LYS A 433 20.49 -38.11 20.97
CA LYS A 433 21.51 -37.13 20.58
C LYS A 433 21.74 -36.05 21.62
N TYR A 434 20.80 -35.85 22.55
CA TYR A 434 20.95 -34.86 23.61
C TYR A 434 21.84 -35.31 24.78
N PHE A 435 22.20 -36.58 24.82
CA PHE A 435 23.07 -37.16 25.84
C PHE A 435 24.47 -37.50 25.29
N ASP A 436 24.79 -37.08 24.07
CA ASP A 436 26.12 -37.25 23.50
C ASP A 436 27.12 -36.28 24.17
N LYS A 437 28.29 -36.81 24.57
CA LYS A 437 29.32 -36.05 25.29
C LYS A 437 30.10 -35.10 24.39
N GLU A 438 30.09 -35.32 23.08
CA GLU A 438 30.82 -34.52 22.09
C GLU A 438 29.87 -33.62 21.27
N SER A 439 28.84 -33.06 21.92
CA SER A 439 27.87 -32.19 21.25
C SER A 439 27.73 -30.84 21.94
N PHE A 440 27.58 -29.79 21.15
CA PHE A 440 27.12 -28.48 21.59
C PHE A 440 25.63 -28.32 21.34
N PHE A 441 24.99 -27.57 22.22
CA PHE A 441 23.55 -27.34 22.20
C PHE A 441 23.24 -25.88 21.90
N PHE A 442 22.64 -25.64 20.74
CA PHE A 442 22.26 -24.31 20.29
C PHE A 442 20.83 -24.03 20.71
N LEU A 443 20.67 -23.18 21.71
CA LEU A 443 19.37 -22.71 22.16
C LEU A 443 19.01 -21.41 21.43
N ILE A 444 18.04 -21.51 20.52
CA ILE A 444 17.53 -20.38 19.75
C ILE A 444 16.23 -19.90 20.39
N LYS A 445 16.26 -18.71 21.00
CA LYS A 445 15.11 -18.06 21.64
C LYS A 445 14.53 -17.01 20.71
N ILE A 446 13.23 -17.10 20.49
CA ILE A 446 12.44 -16.13 19.72
C ILE A 446 11.35 -15.61 20.65
N THR A 447 11.29 -14.30 20.83
CA THR A 447 10.29 -13.63 21.68
C THR A 447 9.70 -12.43 20.96
N SER A 448 8.37 -12.28 21.01
CA SER A 448 7.71 -11.09 20.46
C SER A 448 7.36 -10.10 21.58
N THR A 449 7.52 -8.80 21.35
CA THR A 449 7.02 -7.77 22.27
C THR A 449 5.49 -7.75 22.28
N SER A 450 4.89 -7.77 23.48
CA SER A 450 3.43 -7.94 23.67
C SER A 450 2.60 -6.70 23.35
N GLU A 451 3.21 -5.54 23.18
CA GLU A 451 2.50 -4.26 22.99
C GLU A 451 1.92 -4.10 21.57
N HIS A 452 2.43 -4.85 20.59
CA HIS A 452 1.98 -4.74 19.21
C HIS A 452 0.88 -5.74 18.88
N LYS A 453 -0.25 -5.24 18.35
CA LYS A 453 -1.33 -6.02 17.69
C LYS A 453 -0.80 -7.02 16.66
N LEU A 454 0.41 -6.76 16.13
CA LEU A 454 1.11 -7.62 15.19
C LEU A 454 1.33 -9.04 15.70
N SER A 455 1.76 -9.21 16.96
CA SER A 455 2.01 -10.54 17.52
C SER A 455 0.75 -11.42 17.45
N ASN A 456 -0.41 -10.83 17.75
CA ASN A 456 -1.71 -11.45 17.64
C ASN A 456 -2.16 -11.67 16.19
N ILE A 457 -1.82 -10.78 15.25
CA ILE A 457 -2.11 -10.96 13.81
C ILE A 457 -1.29 -12.14 13.26
N LEU A 458 -0.02 -12.24 13.62
CA LEU A 458 0.86 -13.32 13.20
C LEU A 458 0.40 -14.66 13.80
N SER A 459 0.10 -14.72 15.11
CA SER A 459 -0.28 -15.96 15.77
C SER A 459 -1.70 -16.43 15.48
N ASN A 460 -2.69 -15.52 15.42
CA ASN A 460 -4.11 -15.91 15.29
C ASN A 460 -4.63 -15.92 13.85
N SER A 461 -4.12 -15.07 12.96
CA SER A 461 -4.72 -14.89 11.62
C SER A 461 -4.05 -15.73 10.52
N LEU A 462 -2.78 -16.13 10.71
CA LEU A 462 -1.95 -16.77 9.69
C LEU A 462 -1.93 -18.31 9.74
N GLY A 463 -2.55 -18.95 10.73
CA GLY A 463 -2.99 -20.37 10.76
C GLY A 463 -1.95 -21.51 10.64
N ASP A 464 -0.78 -21.26 10.03
CA ASP A 464 0.27 -22.27 9.76
C ASP A 464 1.66 -21.61 9.77
N LEU A 465 2.05 -21.06 10.92
CA LEU A 465 3.39 -20.52 11.12
C LEU A 465 4.43 -21.64 11.24
N LYS A 466 5.53 -21.51 10.51
CA LYS A 466 6.70 -22.39 10.58
C LYS A 466 7.95 -21.56 10.82
N VAL A 467 8.79 -22.04 11.74
CA VAL A 467 10.13 -21.49 11.95
C VAL A 467 11.13 -22.44 11.31
N HIS A 468 11.86 -21.93 10.32
CA HIS A 468 12.96 -22.60 9.67
C HIS A 468 14.28 -22.07 10.24
N LEU A 469 15.07 -22.97 10.82
CA LEU A 469 16.36 -22.70 11.42
C LEU A 469 17.42 -23.40 10.57
N THR A 470 18.38 -22.65 10.04
CA THR A 470 19.47 -23.19 9.23
C THR A 470 20.79 -22.83 9.91
N LEU A 471 21.56 -23.85 10.27
CA LEU A 471 22.91 -23.75 10.80
C LEU A 471 23.88 -24.03 9.66
N ALA A 472 24.79 -23.09 9.39
CA ALA A 472 25.75 -23.17 8.29
C ALA A 472 27.11 -22.63 8.72
N THR A 473 28.18 -23.12 8.09
CA THR A 473 29.49 -22.49 8.11
C THR A 473 29.60 -21.53 6.92
N SER A 474 30.74 -20.85 6.77
CA SER A 474 31.05 -20.05 5.58
C SER A 474 30.99 -20.83 4.26
N SER A 475 31.21 -22.15 4.29
CA SER A 475 31.34 -23.00 3.11
C SER A 475 30.23 -24.04 2.93
N LYS A 476 29.50 -24.40 4.00
CA LYS A 476 28.54 -25.51 3.96
C LYS A 476 27.35 -25.31 4.89
N ILE A 477 26.16 -25.71 4.45
CA ILE A 477 24.99 -25.86 5.32
C ILE A 477 25.15 -27.13 6.14
N ILE A 478 25.20 -27.00 7.47
CA ILE A 478 25.34 -28.13 8.40
C ILE A 478 23.97 -28.78 8.60
N ARG A 479 22.97 -27.98 8.97
CA ARG A 479 21.66 -28.49 9.38
C ARG A 479 20.54 -27.51 9.10
N THR A 480 19.40 -28.03 8.65
CA THR A 480 18.16 -27.25 8.53
C THR A 480 17.04 -27.93 9.30
N THR A 481 16.30 -27.19 10.12
CA THR A 481 15.19 -27.71 10.91
C THR A 481 13.98 -26.81 10.72
N SER A 482 12.83 -27.41 10.44
CA SER A 482 11.56 -26.71 10.21
C SER A 482 10.53 -27.15 11.23
N ILE A 483 10.02 -26.23 12.03
CA ILE A 483 9.11 -26.56 13.13
C ILE A 483 7.84 -25.73 12.98
N LYS A 484 6.69 -26.41 13.03
CA LYS A 484 5.38 -25.74 13.06
C LYS A 484 5.12 -25.19 14.46
N VAL A 485 4.67 -23.95 14.53
CA VAL A 485 4.47 -23.23 15.79
C VAL A 485 3.06 -22.65 15.82
N THR A 486 2.40 -22.74 16.97
CA THR A 486 1.07 -22.18 17.21
C THR A 486 1.08 -20.72 17.67
N ASP A 487 2.08 -20.28 18.44
CA ASP A 487 2.20 -18.89 18.92
C ASP A 487 3.68 -18.42 18.98
N LEU A 488 3.92 -17.15 18.63
CA LEU A 488 5.24 -16.50 18.55
C LEU A 488 5.66 -15.74 19.82
N LYS A 489 4.81 -15.70 20.86
CA LYS A 489 5.10 -14.93 22.08
C LYS A 489 6.45 -15.24 22.71
N LYS A 490 6.74 -16.53 22.93
CA LYS A 490 8.01 -17.00 23.47
C LYS A 490 8.23 -18.45 23.08
N ILE A 491 9.23 -18.69 22.23
CA ILE A 491 9.61 -20.02 21.78
C ILE A 491 11.10 -20.19 21.99
N SER A 492 11.51 -21.40 22.31
CA SER A 492 12.91 -21.75 22.46
C SER A 492 13.14 -23.10 21.81
N PHE A 493 14.10 -23.18 20.90
CA PHE A 493 14.46 -24.40 20.19
C PHE A 493 15.85 -24.84 20.61
N LEU A 494 16.02 -26.12 20.94
CA LEU A 494 17.32 -26.67 21.27
C LEU A 494 17.79 -27.59 20.13
N ILE A 495 18.92 -27.25 19.52
CA ILE A 495 19.50 -28.02 18.42
C ILE A 495 20.85 -28.60 18.86
N PRO A 496 21.00 -29.93 18.93
CA PRO A 496 22.28 -30.58 19.20
C PRO A 496 23.09 -30.69 17.91
N LEU A 497 24.38 -30.38 17.99
CA LEU A 497 25.36 -30.58 16.92
C LEU A 497 26.65 -31.18 17.48
N LYS A 498 27.23 -32.12 16.74
CA LYS A 498 28.49 -32.78 17.13
C LYS A 498 29.68 -31.88 16.88
N ASN A 499 30.72 -32.01 17.70
CA ASN A 499 31.97 -31.25 17.57
C ASN A 499 32.61 -31.35 16.19
N THR A 500 32.50 -32.49 15.52
CA THR A 500 33.04 -32.73 14.17
C THR A 500 32.34 -31.95 13.06
N GLU A 501 31.12 -31.47 13.32
CA GLU A 501 30.32 -30.72 12.34
C GLU A 501 30.44 -29.20 12.52
N LEU A 502 31.14 -28.75 13.56
CA LEU A 502 31.25 -27.34 13.93
C LEU A 502 32.48 -26.68 13.30
N ASP A 503 32.28 -25.44 12.84
CA ASP A 503 33.37 -24.52 12.59
C ASP A 503 33.50 -23.59 13.81
N PHE A 504 34.57 -23.80 14.58
CA PHE A 504 34.85 -23.03 15.79
C PHE A 504 35.31 -21.59 15.51
N THR A 505 35.55 -21.23 14.25
CA THR A 505 35.89 -19.85 13.85
C THR A 505 34.64 -19.02 13.61
N GLU A 506 33.69 -19.53 12.83
CA GLU A 506 32.48 -18.79 12.47
C GLU A 506 31.33 -19.74 12.12
N MET A 507 30.18 -19.50 12.73
CA MET A 507 28.97 -20.27 12.47
C MET A 507 27.75 -19.37 12.30
N ASN A 508 27.04 -19.55 11.20
CA ASN A 508 25.89 -18.75 10.81
C ASN A 508 24.59 -19.45 11.15
N VAL A 509 23.72 -18.73 11.87
CA VAL A 509 22.37 -19.16 12.24
C VAL A 509 21.37 -18.30 11.48
N HIS A 510 20.72 -18.89 10.48
CA HIS A 510 19.64 -18.26 9.74
C HIS A 510 18.29 -18.72 10.26
N THR A 511 17.50 -17.77 10.76
CA THR A 511 16.13 -17.99 11.23
C THR A 511 15.15 -17.37 10.24
N LYS A 512 14.23 -18.16 9.70
CA LYS A 512 13.14 -17.70 8.83
C LYS A 512 11.80 -18.06 9.46
N ILE A 513 10.93 -17.07 9.64
CA ILE A 513 9.53 -17.32 10.03
C ILE A 513 8.71 -17.28 8.74
N MET A 514 7.96 -18.34 8.49
CA MET A 514 7.18 -18.54 7.29
C MET A 514 5.73 -18.81 7.64
N SER A 515 4.82 -18.39 6.76
CA SER A 515 3.40 -18.73 6.87
C SER A 515 2.86 -19.09 5.50
N ASN A 516 1.77 -19.85 5.51
CA ASN A 516 1.04 -20.21 4.32
C ASN A 516 -0.09 -19.21 4.07
N ILE A 517 -0.02 -18.49 2.96
CA ILE A 517 -1.02 -17.48 2.55
C ILE A 517 -1.76 -18.01 1.32
N PRO A 518 -3.10 -18.03 1.32
CA PRO A 518 -3.88 -18.46 0.15
C PRO A 518 -3.71 -17.48 -1.02
N GLY A 519 -3.80 -17.98 -2.25
CA GLY A 519 -3.78 -17.17 -3.46
C GLY A 519 -5.02 -16.29 -3.56
N ALA A 520 -4.85 -15.07 -4.07
CA ALA A 520 -5.92 -14.07 -4.18
C ALA A 520 -7.11 -14.52 -5.06
N LEU A 521 -6.85 -15.39 -6.04
CA LEU A 521 -7.87 -15.88 -6.99
C LEU A 521 -8.33 -17.32 -6.69
N ASP A 522 -7.55 -18.11 -5.94
CA ASP A 522 -7.88 -19.49 -5.59
C ASP A 522 -7.34 -19.86 -4.20
N THR A 523 -8.27 -20.14 -3.28
CA THR A 523 -7.95 -20.56 -1.90
C THR A 523 -7.31 -21.95 -1.81
N LYS A 524 -7.39 -22.76 -2.86
CA LYS A 524 -6.68 -24.04 -2.96
C LYS A 524 -5.18 -23.85 -3.24
N GLN A 525 -4.82 -22.75 -3.90
CA GLN A 525 -3.42 -22.38 -4.12
C GLN A 525 -2.88 -21.74 -2.84
N LYS A 526 -1.87 -22.38 -2.26
CA LYS A 526 -1.31 -22.03 -0.96
C LYS A 526 0.17 -21.68 -1.13
N ILE A 527 0.53 -20.44 -0.84
CA ILE A 527 1.88 -19.91 -1.06
C ILE A 527 2.59 -19.75 0.28
N TRP A 528 3.73 -20.44 0.41
CA TRP A 528 4.62 -20.24 1.56
C TRP A 528 5.36 -18.91 1.42
N THR A 529 5.04 -17.99 2.32
CA THR A 529 5.64 -16.66 2.35
C THR A 529 6.56 -16.53 3.55
N THR A 530 7.75 -15.96 3.33
CA THR A 530 8.67 -15.63 4.43
C THR A 530 8.27 -14.29 5.04
N LEU A 531 7.89 -14.30 6.32
CA LEU A 531 7.46 -13.10 7.04
C LEU A 531 8.64 -12.39 7.71
N TYR A 532 9.63 -13.14 8.18
CA TYR A 532 10.78 -12.60 8.90
C TYR A 532 12.05 -13.39 8.58
N ARG A 533 13.19 -12.69 8.50
CA ARG A 533 14.50 -13.29 8.30
C ARG A 533 15.49 -12.67 9.27
N LYS A 534 16.15 -13.51 10.07
CA LYS A 534 17.28 -13.09 10.90
C LYS A 534 18.52 -13.91 10.57
N HIS A 535 19.64 -13.22 10.50
CA HIS A 535 20.96 -13.80 10.42
C HIS A 535 21.73 -13.45 11.70
N VAL A 536 22.28 -14.46 12.35
CA VAL A 536 23.16 -14.30 13.50
C VAL A 536 24.43 -15.08 13.23
N THR A 537 25.57 -14.39 13.29
CA THR A 537 26.89 -15.01 13.21
C THR A 537 27.40 -15.25 14.62
N LEU A 538 27.83 -16.47 14.90
CA LEU A 538 28.46 -16.89 16.15
C LEU A 538 29.96 -17.01 15.89
N HIS A 539 30.76 -16.30 16.68
CA HIS A 539 32.21 -16.37 16.63
C HIS A 539 32.76 -17.25 17.76
N SER A 540 34.08 -17.41 17.79
CA SER A 540 34.79 -18.35 18.66
C SER A 540 34.49 -18.22 20.16
N GLU A 541 34.13 -17.02 20.65
CA GLU A 541 33.77 -16.78 22.06
C GLU A 541 32.54 -17.57 22.53
N HIS A 542 31.63 -17.91 21.61
CA HIS A 542 30.44 -18.70 21.94
C HIS A 542 30.80 -20.15 22.28
N PHE A 543 31.92 -20.64 21.76
CA PHE A 543 32.39 -22.04 21.84
C PHE A 543 33.43 -22.29 22.92
N ILE A 544 33.77 -21.29 23.73
CA ILE A 544 34.75 -21.47 24.83
C ILE A 544 34.20 -22.49 25.83
N THR A 545 34.95 -23.55 26.08
CA THR A 545 34.66 -24.59 27.08
C THR A 545 35.43 -24.36 28.37
N PHE A 546 34.83 -24.71 29.50
CA PHE A 546 35.45 -24.57 30.82
C PHE A 546 35.43 -25.91 31.56
N ASN A 547 36.57 -26.31 32.11
CA ASN A 547 36.68 -27.46 33.00
C ASN A 547 36.06 -27.11 34.38
N LEU A 548 34.74 -26.93 34.41
CA LEU A 548 34.00 -26.98 35.66
C LEU A 548 33.71 -28.45 35.92
N ASN A 549 34.31 -29.04 36.95
CA ASN A 549 33.89 -30.31 37.54
C ASN A 549 32.47 -30.15 38.11
N LEU A 550 31.49 -30.02 37.23
CA LEU A 550 30.08 -30.07 37.55
C LEU A 550 29.70 -31.54 37.47
N ASN A 551 29.16 -32.06 38.58
CA ASN A 551 28.63 -33.42 38.70
C ASN A 551 27.78 -33.77 37.48
N ARG A 552 28.39 -34.43 36.48
CA ARG A 552 27.66 -35.06 35.38
C ARG A 552 26.79 -36.11 36.04
N GLN A 553 25.47 -35.91 36.08
CA GLN A 553 24.61 -37.04 36.42
C GLN A 553 24.85 -38.11 35.36
N LEU A 554 25.25 -39.29 35.86
CA LEU A 554 25.72 -40.42 35.08
C LEU A 554 24.76 -40.73 33.92
N CYS A 555 25.20 -40.45 32.69
CA CYS A 555 24.69 -41.22 31.55
C CYS A 555 25.12 -42.68 31.75
N LEU A 556 24.12 -43.57 31.81
CA LEU A 556 24.32 -45.00 31.96
C LEU A 556 25.21 -45.52 30.83
N LYS A 557 26.34 -46.13 31.23
CA LYS A 557 27.51 -46.58 30.46
C LYS A 557 28.41 -45.47 29.90
N ASN A 558 29.40 -45.10 30.70
CA ASN A 558 30.65 -44.52 30.18
C ASN A 558 31.32 -45.55 29.25
N MET A 559 31.65 -45.16 28.02
CA MET A 559 32.81 -45.74 27.34
C MET A 559 34.04 -45.24 28.09
N ASP A 560 34.95 -46.14 28.43
CA ASP A 560 36.15 -45.83 29.22
C ASP A 560 36.96 -44.75 28.52
N GLU A 561 37.26 -43.65 29.23
CA GLU A 561 38.25 -42.68 28.75
C GLU A 561 39.62 -43.39 28.69
N PRO A 562 40.46 -43.11 27.68
CA PRO A 562 41.78 -43.74 27.57
C PRO A 562 42.60 -43.48 28.84
N LEU A 563 43.30 -44.51 29.32
CA LEU A 563 44.10 -44.44 30.54
C LEU A 563 45.10 -43.27 30.51
N GLU A 564 45.68 -42.96 29.34
CA GLU A 564 46.62 -41.83 29.21
C GLU A 564 45.95 -40.48 29.51
N LYS A 565 44.69 -40.29 29.08
CA LYS A 565 43.93 -39.07 29.36
C LYS A 565 43.62 -38.93 30.85
N LEU A 566 43.27 -40.03 31.51
CA LEU A 566 42.99 -40.05 32.95
C LEU A 566 44.26 -39.76 33.77
N ILE A 567 45.40 -40.31 33.36
CA ILE A 567 46.71 -40.03 33.99
C ILE A 567 47.05 -38.56 33.85
N LEU A 568 47.03 -38.01 32.63
CA LEU A 568 47.32 -36.60 32.37
C LEU A 568 46.39 -35.68 33.17
N GLN A 569 45.09 -35.99 33.21
CA GLN A 569 44.11 -35.20 33.96
C GLN A 569 44.35 -35.24 35.47
N THR A 570 44.80 -36.38 36.01
CA THR A 570 45.16 -36.53 37.43
C THR A 570 46.42 -35.73 37.76
N GLU A 571 47.44 -35.79 36.90
CA GLU A 571 48.70 -35.06 37.06
C GLU A 571 48.49 -33.54 36.94
N VAL A 572 47.72 -33.07 35.97
CA VAL A 572 47.35 -31.66 35.83
C VAL A 572 46.54 -31.17 37.04
N ASN A 573 45.63 -31.98 37.58
CA ASN A 573 44.86 -31.58 38.76
C ASN A 573 45.70 -31.52 40.05
N GLN A 574 46.71 -32.38 40.21
CA GLN A 574 47.59 -32.36 41.40
C GLN A 574 48.73 -31.36 41.29
N TYR A 575 49.28 -31.16 40.09
CA TYR A 575 50.56 -30.49 39.89
C TYR A 575 50.53 -29.41 38.79
N GLY A 576 49.39 -29.17 38.14
CA GLY A 576 49.28 -28.23 37.02
C GLY A 576 49.62 -26.77 37.36
N ASN A 577 49.63 -26.41 38.65
CA ASN A 577 50.10 -25.10 39.13
C ASN A 577 51.63 -25.00 39.21
N LEU A 578 52.34 -26.13 39.10
CA LEU A 578 53.80 -26.25 39.26
C LEU A 578 54.50 -26.70 37.98
N PHE A 579 53.84 -27.51 37.15
CA PHE A 579 54.41 -28.08 35.94
C PHE A 579 53.40 -28.02 34.77
N GLU A 580 53.90 -27.65 33.58
CA GLU A 580 53.14 -27.76 32.32
C GLU A 580 53.36 -29.18 31.75
N PHE A 581 52.28 -29.96 31.66
CA PHE A 581 52.32 -31.34 31.18
C PHE A 581 51.95 -31.39 29.69
N ASP A 582 52.90 -31.81 28.85
CA ASP A 582 52.73 -31.94 27.40
C ASP A 582 52.57 -33.40 26.98
N ASP A 583 51.63 -33.66 26.07
CA ASP A 583 51.49 -34.96 25.40
C ASP A 583 52.57 -35.09 24.30
N ALA A 584 53.49 -36.04 24.48
CA ALA A 584 54.59 -36.28 23.56
C ALA A 584 54.13 -36.68 22.14
N SER A 585 52.89 -37.15 21.97
CA SER A 585 52.32 -37.54 20.68
C SER A 585 51.84 -36.36 19.82
N GLN A 586 51.74 -35.15 20.38
CA GLN A 586 51.22 -33.94 19.71
C GLN A 586 52.23 -32.79 19.54
N LYS A 587 53.54 -33.07 19.53
CA LYS A 587 54.54 -32.03 19.20
C LYS A 587 54.56 -31.73 17.71
N SER A 588 53.56 -31.01 17.23
CA SER A 588 53.74 -30.12 16.07
C SER A 588 54.10 -28.73 16.60
N VAL A 589 55.29 -28.23 16.27
CA VAL A 589 55.68 -26.84 16.55
C VAL A 589 54.87 -25.95 15.61
N SER A 590 53.59 -25.74 15.93
CA SER A 590 52.76 -24.76 15.22
C SER A 590 53.18 -23.37 15.70
N LYS A 591 53.46 -22.45 14.78
CA LYS A 591 53.76 -21.04 15.10
C LYS A 591 52.52 -20.45 15.79
N GLU A 592 52.64 -20.09 17.07
CA GLU A 592 51.57 -19.40 17.78
C GLU A 592 51.48 -17.95 17.29
N TRP A 593 50.31 -17.55 16.81
CA TRP A 593 49.98 -16.17 16.51
C TRP A 593 49.73 -15.42 17.81
N LYS A 594 50.22 -14.18 17.88
CA LYS A 594 50.05 -13.29 19.04
C LYS A 594 49.28 -12.06 18.62
N MET A 595 48.30 -11.67 19.45
CA MET A 595 47.56 -10.41 19.28
C MET A 595 47.41 -9.70 20.62
N PHE A 596 47.23 -8.38 20.57
CA PHE A 596 47.22 -7.52 21.74
C PHE A 596 45.95 -6.67 21.84
N VAL A 597 45.48 -6.46 23.08
CA VAL A 597 44.44 -5.50 23.43
C VAL A 597 45.01 -4.57 24.50
N ARG A 598 44.94 -3.27 24.30
CA ARG A 598 45.34 -2.31 25.32
C ARG A 598 44.39 -2.38 26.52
N LEU A 599 44.89 -2.23 27.74
CA LEU A 599 44.03 -2.13 28.92
C LEU A 599 43.90 -0.64 29.35
N PRO A 600 42.70 -0.19 29.79
CA PRO A 600 42.53 1.13 30.37
C PRO A 600 43.18 1.21 31.76
N GLU A 601 43.44 2.42 32.26
CA GLU A 601 44.11 2.61 33.56
C GLU A 601 43.33 1.98 34.74
N ASN A 602 42.01 1.85 34.63
CA ASN A 602 41.12 1.23 35.62
C ASN A 602 40.60 -0.16 35.22
N TYR A 603 41.37 -0.93 34.43
CA TYR A 603 40.94 -2.23 33.89
C TYR A 603 40.46 -3.24 34.96
N GLU A 604 41.00 -3.19 36.18
CA GLU A 604 40.55 -4.02 37.31
C GLU A 604 39.06 -3.82 37.65
N GLU A 605 38.57 -2.58 37.55
CA GLU A 605 37.16 -2.24 37.76
C GLU A 605 36.29 -2.63 36.56
N VAL A 606 36.85 -2.54 35.35
CA VAL A 606 36.17 -2.89 34.10
C VAL A 606 35.87 -4.39 34.07
N PHE A 607 36.81 -5.25 34.46
CA PHE A 607 36.60 -6.69 34.58
C PHE A 607 35.55 -7.10 35.61
N ARG A 608 35.14 -6.20 36.53
CA ARG A 608 34.09 -6.46 37.53
C ARG A 608 32.67 -6.16 37.03
N LYS A 609 32.51 -5.47 35.89
CA LYS A 609 31.19 -5.05 35.37
C LYS A 609 30.47 -6.21 34.67
N LYS A 610 29.31 -6.64 35.23
CA LYS A 610 28.50 -7.77 34.72
C LYS A 610 27.71 -7.47 33.45
N ASP A 611 27.47 -6.21 33.12
CA ASP A 611 26.54 -5.83 32.05
C ASP A 611 27.01 -6.16 30.63
N LEU A 612 28.29 -6.54 30.47
CA LEU A 612 28.98 -6.62 29.19
C LEU A 612 28.95 -8.02 28.55
N THR A 613 28.50 -9.03 29.29
CA THR A 613 28.51 -10.45 28.87
C THR A 613 27.11 -11.01 28.60
N LYS A 614 26.13 -10.14 28.29
CA LYS A 614 24.69 -10.50 28.18
C LYS A 614 24.36 -11.60 27.18
N HIS A 615 25.21 -11.88 26.20
CA HIS A 615 25.02 -12.92 25.19
C HIS A 615 25.55 -14.31 25.62
N LEU A 616 26.39 -14.38 26.66
CA LEU A 616 26.93 -15.62 27.22
C LEU A 616 26.00 -16.23 28.28
N THR A 617 26.22 -17.51 28.62
CA THR A 617 25.44 -18.17 29.69
C THR A 617 25.86 -17.65 31.07
N SER A 618 24.95 -17.69 32.02
CA SER A 618 25.18 -17.23 33.40
C SER A 618 26.44 -17.85 34.04
N LYS A 619 26.69 -19.13 33.77
CA LYS A 619 27.88 -19.86 34.22
C LYS A 619 29.16 -19.35 33.57
N LYS A 620 29.16 -19.16 32.25
CA LYS A 620 30.33 -18.60 31.52
C LYS A 620 30.66 -17.19 32.05
N VAL A 621 29.64 -16.36 32.27
CA VAL A 621 29.82 -15.02 32.86
C VAL A 621 30.47 -15.10 34.24
N ASN A 622 29.96 -15.95 35.13
CA ASN A 622 30.53 -16.09 36.48
C ASN A 622 31.96 -16.64 36.43
N TYR A 623 32.24 -17.60 35.54
CA TYR A 623 33.58 -18.12 35.34
C TYR A 623 34.54 -17.03 34.85
N PHE A 624 34.16 -16.27 33.81
CA PHE A 624 34.97 -15.16 33.32
C PHE A 624 35.25 -14.14 34.41
N LEU A 625 34.22 -13.74 35.17
CA LEU A 625 34.39 -12.81 36.29
C LEU A 625 35.39 -13.38 37.30
N GLN A 626 35.26 -14.65 37.70
CA GLN A 626 36.18 -15.28 38.65
C GLN A 626 37.63 -15.31 38.13
N GLN A 627 37.84 -15.65 36.86
CA GLN A 627 39.18 -15.74 36.28
C GLN A 627 39.82 -14.37 36.08
N PHE A 628 39.09 -13.42 35.49
CA PHE A 628 39.58 -12.06 35.21
C PHE A 628 39.76 -11.22 36.48
N THR A 629 39.11 -11.56 37.59
CA THR A 629 39.28 -10.87 38.88
C THR A 629 40.21 -11.60 39.84
N SER A 630 40.81 -12.73 39.42
CA SER A 630 41.78 -13.44 40.25
C SER A 630 43.03 -12.59 40.49
N GLU A 631 43.51 -12.52 41.73
CA GLU A 631 44.69 -11.71 42.06
C GLU A 631 45.94 -12.16 41.30
N GLU A 632 46.06 -13.45 41.02
CA GLU A 632 47.19 -14.02 40.28
C GLU A 632 47.22 -13.52 38.83
N PHE A 633 46.07 -13.50 38.17
CA PHE A 633 45.97 -12.99 36.80
C PHE A 633 46.17 -11.46 36.74
N LEU A 634 45.52 -10.70 37.64
CA LEU A 634 45.65 -9.23 37.70
C LEU A 634 47.08 -8.77 37.99
N LYS A 635 47.86 -9.55 38.76
CA LYS A 635 49.28 -9.28 39.04
C LYS A 635 50.23 -9.87 37.98
N SER A 636 49.71 -10.32 36.83
CA SER A 636 50.49 -10.96 35.75
C SER A 636 51.29 -12.19 36.19
N LYS A 637 50.81 -12.93 37.20
CA LYS A 637 51.51 -14.13 37.74
C LYS A 637 51.01 -15.43 37.12
N SER A 638 49.88 -15.42 36.43
CA SER A 638 49.29 -16.58 35.77
C SER A 638 48.66 -16.22 34.44
N ASN A 639 48.57 -17.22 33.55
CA ASN A 639 47.93 -17.11 32.24
C ASN A 639 46.57 -17.80 32.29
N LEU A 640 45.56 -17.21 31.65
CA LEU A 640 44.26 -17.84 31.44
C LEU A 640 44.29 -18.65 30.15
N ILE A 641 43.70 -19.84 30.17
CA ILE A 641 43.62 -20.69 28.98
C ILE A 641 42.16 -20.94 28.65
N PHE A 642 41.72 -20.46 27.49
CA PHE A 642 40.40 -20.77 26.94
C PHE A 642 40.52 -21.92 25.94
N SER A 643 39.72 -22.96 26.14
CA SER A 643 39.67 -24.09 25.21
C SER A 643 38.51 -23.88 24.23
N ILE A 644 38.80 -23.95 22.93
CA ILE A 644 37.82 -23.73 21.85
C ILE A 644 38.00 -24.87 20.85
N GLY A 645 37.14 -25.90 20.94
CA GLY A 645 37.32 -27.13 20.18
C GLY A 645 38.64 -27.82 20.55
N SER A 646 39.52 -28.05 19.58
CA SER A 646 40.87 -28.57 19.79
C SER A 646 41.93 -27.49 20.07
N GLU A 647 41.58 -26.21 19.92
CA GLU A 647 42.52 -25.10 20.01
C GLU A 647 42.52 -24.50 21.42
N LYS A 648 43.70 -24.07 21.88
CA LYS A 648 43.88 -23.38 23.17
C LYS A 648 44.31 -21.95 22.92
N VAL A 649 43.60 -21.00 23.53
CA VAL A 649 43.96 -19.57 23.51
C VAL A 649 44.52 -19.20 24.87
N LYS A 650 45.80 -18.84 24.92
CA LYS A 650 46.48 -18.35 26.12
C LYS A 650 46.27 -16.84 26.22
N ILE A 651 45.89 -16.34 27.38
CA ILE A 651 45.65 -14.92 27.65
C ILE A 651 46.49 -14.52 28.85
N GLU A 652 47.30 -13.47 28.71
CA GLU A 652 48.20 -12.98 29.76
C GLU A 652 48.18 -11.45 29.82
N ILE A 653 48.32 -10.89 31.02
CA ILE A 653 48.58 -9.45 31.17
C ILE A 653 50.07 -9.23 30.99
N TYR A 654 50.46 -8.71 29.84
CA TYR A 654 51.82 -8.35 29.52
C TYR A 654 52.15 -6.96 30.08
N ASN A 655 53.08 -6.92 31.03
CA ASN A 655 53.59 -5.70 31.65
C ASN A 655 55.09 -5.60 31.38
N ASP A 656 55.48 -4.81 30.37
CA ASP A 656 56.89 -4.60 30.01
C ASP A 656 57.59 -3.51 30.83
N SER A 657 56.97 -3.03 31.91
CA SER A 657 57.48 -1.95 32.80
C SER A 657 57.70 -0.59 32.14
N PHE A 658 57.54 -0.49 30.81
CA PHE A 658 57.76 0.72 30.01
C PHE A 658 56.47 1.27 29.38
N SER A 659 55.46 0.43 29.15
CA SER A 659 54.18 0.82 28.54
C SER A 659 52.98 0.49 29.44
N SER A 660 51.80 1.06 29.10
CA SER A 660 50.54 0.71 29.79
C SER A 660 50.26 -0.79 29.63
N PRO A 661 49.76 -1.49 30.66
CA PRO A 661 49.55 -2.93 30.62
C PRO A 661 48.71 -3.34 29.40
N LEU A 662 49.12 -4.42 28.74
CA LEU A 662 48.48 -4.97 27.56
C LEU A 662 47.95 -6.37 27.87
N LEU A 663 46.83 -6.73 27.26
CA LEU A 663 46.35 -8.10 27.24
C LEU A 663 46.93 -8.78 25.99
N LYS A 664 47.77 -9.78 26.16
CA LYS A 664 48.32 -10.59 25.08
C LYS A 664 47.53 -11.89 24.95
N LEU A 665 47.13 -12.20 23.73
CA LEU A 665 46.45 -13.44 23.36
C LEU A 665 47.36 -14.25 22.43
N SER A 666 47.51 -15.56 22.67
CA SER A 666 48.21 -16.44 21.74
C SER A 666 47.46 -17.74 21.44
N SER A 667 47.51 -18.18 20.17
CA SER A 667 47.02 -19.49 19.72
C SER A 667 47.59 -19.85 18.35
N SER A 668 47.56 -21.13 18.01
CA SER A 668 47.86 -21.71 16.70
C SER A 668 46.93 -21.20 15.59
N ASN A 669 45.67 -20.90 15.89
CA ASN A 669 44.68 -20.46 14.90
C ASN A 669 44.44 -18.94 14.94
N ILE A 670 44.97 -18.22 13.95
CA ILE A 670 44.88 -16.76 13.85
C ILE A 670 43.46 -16.20 13.92
N LYS A 671 42.47 -16.89 13.31
CA LYS A 671 41.07 -16.42 13.32
C LYS A 671 40.44 -16.53 14.71
N ILE A 672 40.76 -17.61 15.43
CA ILE A 672 40.29 -17.80 16.80
C ILE A 672 40.92 -16.74 17.72
N VAL A 673 42.22 -16.47 17.58
CA VAL A 673 42.88 -15.39 18.34
C VAL A 673 42.22 -14.04 18.06
N LEU A 674 41.94 -13.73 16.79
CA LEU A 674 41.31 -12.47 16.39
C LEU A 674 39.91 -12.31 16.97
N ASN A 675 39.09 -13.36 16.89
CA ASN A 675 37.74 -13.36 17.46
C ASN A 675 37.76 -13.09 18.97
N ILE A 676 38.65 -13.78 19.70
CA ILE A 676 38.77 -13.61 21.15
C ILE A 676 39.36 -12.23 21.49
N ARG A 677 40.32 -11.72 20.70
CA ARG A 677 40.86 -10.36 20.82
C ARG A 677 39.75 -9.32 20.69
N ASN A 678 38.90 -9.46 19.66
CA ASN A 678 37.79 -8.55 19.42
C ASN A 678 36.72 -8.63 20.51
N PHE A 679 36.38 -9.85 20.96
CA PHE A 679 35.49 -10.07 22.10
C PHE A 679 35.99 -9.38 23.37
N LEU A 680 37.28 -9.52 23.71
CA LEU A 680 37.86 -8.86 24.90
C LEU A 680 37.93 -7.35 24.73
N SER A 681 38.26 -6.86 23.53
CA SER A 681 38.21 -5.43 23.20
C SER A 681 36.81 -4.85 23.41
N ASP A 682 35.76 -5.57 23.01
CA ASP A 682 34.37 -5.16 23.22
C ASP A 682 33.96 -5.15 24.68
N LEU A 683 34.39 -6.15 25.46
CA LEU A 683 34.18 -6.19 26.90
C LEU A 683 34.87 -5.03 27.61
N ILE A 684 36.09 -4.67 27.21
CA ILE A 684 36.89 -3.67 27.91
C ILE A 684 36.41 -2.24 27.58
N TYR A 685 36.05 -1.98 26.32
CA TYR A 685 35.82 -0.62 25.82
C TYR A 685 34.36 -0.29 25.49
N CYS A 686 33.42 -1.23 25.64
CA CYS A 686 31.98 -1.02 25.41
C CYS A 686 31.66 -0.43 24.02
N VAL A 687 32.37 -0.87 22.97
CA VAL A 687 32.47 -0.16 21.68
C VAL A 687 31.12 0.03 20.96
N PHE A 688 30.08 -0.76 21.27
CA PHE A 688 28.84 -0.80 20.48
C PHE A 688 27.53 -0.44 21.20
N ALA A 689 27.53 -0.15 22.51
CA ALA A 689 26.26 0.09 23.21
C ALA A 689 25.60 1.45 22.89
N ASN A 690 26.38 2.45 22.47
CA ASN A 690 25.93 3.85 22.38
C ASN A 690 26.13 4.51 21.00
N PHE A 691 26.60 3.79 19.98
CA PHE A 691 26.92 4.37 18.68
C PHE A 691 25.95 3.89 17.60
N ALA A 692 25.45 4.82 16.78
CA ALA A 692 24.64 4.51 15.62
C ALA A 692 25.51 3.93 14.49
N PRO A 693 24.97 3.07 13.60
CA PRO A 693 25.69 2.53 12.46
C PRO A 693 26.33 3.65 11.61
N GLY A 694 27.62 3.53 11.28
CA GLY A 694 28.39 4.55 10.55
C GLY A 694 28.98 5.67 11.41
N LYS A 695 28.80 5.60 12.74
CA LYS A 695 29.45 6.48 13.74
C LYS A 695 30.41 5.72 14.66
N GLU A 696 30.81 4.50 14.28
CA GLU A 696 31.78 3.69 15.01
C GLU A 696 33.15 4.38 14.94
N PHE A 697 33.46 5.23 15.92
CA PHE A 697 34.78 5.86 16.02
C PHE A 697 35.64 5.11 17.03
N ILE A 698 36.80 4.65 16.57
CA ILE A 698 37.94 4.23 17.40
C ILE A 698 38.36 5.46 18.20
N ASN A 699 37.84 5.63 19.41
CA ASN A 699 37.99 6.90 20.11
C ASN A 699 39.36 7.11 20.77
N LEU A 700 40.34 6.24 20.52
CA LEU A 700 41.65 6.31 21.20
C LEU A 700 42.79 5.76 20.33
N SER A 701 42.98 6.31 19.13
CA SER A 701 44.24 6.19 18.39
C SER A 701 44.57 7.54 17.77
N SER A 702 45.72 8.14 18.08
CA SER A 702 46.14 9.39 17.47
C SER A 702 46.20 9.23 15.95
N TYR A 703 45.50 10.10 15.21
CA TYR A 703 45.36 10.05 13.76
C TYR A 703 46.72 9.89 13.05
N ALA A 704 47.75 10.58 13.54
CA ALA A 704 49.12 10.50 13.04
C ALA A 704 49.75 9.10 13.18
N THR A 705 49.43 8.36 14.25
CA THR A 705 49.98 7.03 14.51
C THR A 705 49.34 6.00 13.58
N VAL A 706 48.02 6.07 13.39
CA VAL A 706 47.29 5.21 12.43
C VAL A 706 47.74 5.47 11.00
N GLU A 707 47.92 6.73 10.60
CA GLU A 707 48.38 7.08 9.25
C GLU A 707 49.82 6.60 8.99
N ASN A 708 50.72 6.72 9.98
CA ASN A 708 52.10 6.24 9.88
C ASN A 708 52.17 4.70 9.83
N LEU A 709 51.33 4.02 10.61
CA LEU A 709 51.22 2.56 10.58
C LEU A 709 50.61 2.06 9.26
N GLN A 710 49.58 2.72 8.72
CA GLN A 710 49.04 2.40 7.39
C GLN A 710 50.08 2.61 6.28
N LYS A 711 50.91 3.65 6.36
CA LYS A 711 52.04 3.87 5.44
C LYS A 711 53.11 2.78 5.57
N ALA A 712 53.41 2.33 6.79
CA ALA A 712 54.37 1.26 7.05
C ALA A 712 53.87 -0.11 6.54
N VAL A 713 52.61 -0.46 6.83
CA VAL A 713 51.97 -1.69 6.33
C VAL A 713 51.89 -1.70 4.80
N ARG A 714 51.51 -0.58 4.16
CA ARG A 714 51.50 -0.46 2.69
C ARG A 714 52.89 -0.67 2.09
N LYS A 715 53.95 -0.14 2.71
CA LYS A 715 55.33 -0.36 2.28
C LYS A 715 55.72 -1.84 2.36
N CYS A 716 55.33 -2.54 3.42
CA CYS A 716 55.62 -3.96 3.58
C CYS A 716 54.87 -4.86 2.60
N ILE A 717 53.59 -4.57 2.31
CA ILE A 717 52.79 -5.28 1.28
C ILE A 717 53.44 -5.16 -0.11
N THR A 718 54.14 -4.04 -0.38
CA THR A 718 54.78 -3.79 -1.68
C THR A 718 56.22 -4.32 -1.81
N GLY A 719 56.81 -4.96 -0.80
CA GLY A 719 58.15 -5.56 -0.97
C GLY A 719 58.98 -5.98 0.26
N SER A 720 58.40 -6.20 1.45
CA SER A 720 59.16 -6.66 2.64
C SER A 720 58.95 -8.15 2.95
N SER A 721 59.83 -8.77 3.74
CA SER A 721 59.67 -10.14 4.23
C SER A 721 58.64 -10.22 5.37
N GLU A 722 58.07 -11.40 5.63
CA GLU A 722 57.10 -11.62 6.73
C GLU A 722 57.66 -11.25 8.12
N GLU A 723 58.98 -11.27 8.31
CA GLU A 723 59.66 -10.93 9.58
C GLU A 723 59.53 -9.43 9.93
N ASP A 724 59.37 -8.55 8.93
CA ASP A 724 59.19 -7.11 9.13
C ASP A 724 57.75 -6.72 9.50
N MET A 725 56.78 -7.63 9.29
CA MET A 725 55.35 -7.37 9.51
C MET A 725 54.93 -7.57 10.97
N GLU A 726 55.52 -8.55 11.66
CA GLU A 726 55.16 -8.89 13.05
C GLU A 726 55.37 -7.69 14.02
N PRO A 727 56.51 -6.96 14.00
CA PRO A 727 56.71 -5.78 14.84
C PRO A 727 55.76 -4.62 14.50
N LEU A 728 55.36 -4.48 13.23
CA LEU A 728 54.43 -3.45 12.78
C LEU A 728 53.00 -3.73 13.23
N ILE A 729 52.59 -5.00 13.22
CA ILE A 729 51.30 -5.44 13.78
C ILE A 729 51.28 -5.19 15.28
N GLU A 730 52.34 -5.53 16.01
CA GLU A 730 52.46 -5.23 17.43
C GLU A 730 52.36 -3.72 17.72
N GLN A 731 53.07 -2.88 16.93
CA GLN A 731 52.97 -1.43 17.07
C GLN A 731 51.56 -0.91 16.71
N PHE A 732 50.88 -1.52 15.75
CA PHE A 732 49.52 -1.15 15.39
C PHE A 732 48.53 -1.47 16.50
N GLU A 733 48.55 -2.70 17.00
CA GLU A 733 47.66 -3.16 18.07
C GLU A 733 47.89 -2.44 19.39
N ARG A 734 49.13 -2.06 19.72
CA ARG A 734 49.45 -1.21 20.88
C ARG A 734 48.77 0.17 20.81
N ASN A 735 48.45 0.65 19.61
CA ASN A 735 47.92 1.99 19.36
C ASN A 735 46.42 2.01 19.00
N VAL A 736 45.77 0.85 18.80
CA VAL A 736 44.34 0.75 18.42
C VAL A 736 43.52 0.12 19.54
N ILE A 737 42.53 0.89 20.03
CA ILE A 737 41.73 0.56 21.23
C ILE A 737 40.35 -0.05 20.88
N GLY A 738 40.02 -0.21 19.60
CA GLY A 738 38.72 -0.75 19.14
C GLY A 738 38.79 -2.14 18.51
N VAL A 739 37.62 -2.71 18.20
CA VAL A 739 37.47 -3.93 17.38
C VAL A 739 38.14 -3.73 16.02
N LEU A 740 38.90 -4.73 15.59
CA LEU A 740 39.56 -4.73 14.29
C LEU A 740 38.64 -5.38 13.25
N PRO A 741 38.50 -4.81 12.04
CA PRO A 741 37.77 -5.46 10.96
C PRO A 741 38.42 -6.80 10.63
N ILE A 742 37.58 -7.81 10.40
CA ILE A 742 37.98 -9.18 10.02
C ILE A 742 38.56 -9.18 8.61
#